data_AF-A0A1C5K5K2-F1
#
_entry.id   AF-A0A1C5K5K2-F1
#
_cell.length_a   1.000
_cell.length_b   1.000
_cell.length_c   1.000
_cell.angle_alpha   90.00
_cell.angle_beta   90.00
_cell.angle_gamma   90.00
#
_symmetry.space_group_name_H-M   'P 1'
#
loop_
_entity.id
_entity.type
_entity.pdbx_description
1 polymer ?
#
loop_
_entity_poly.entity_id
_entity_poly.type
_entity_poly.pdbx_seq_one_letter_code
_entity_poly.pdbx_strand_id
1 'polypeptide(L)'
;MFEFIWRQLRGRAGRSVALLSGVLVATTGFVVLTGATTTSRLAVTGTVERNTRAAYDILVRPAGARSPLEAQRRLVRPNYLSGLFGGITTAQYDQVKELGGVEVAAPIAMLGYSTSRVPLTFDVTDAVDPRLDRQLIRVEPTYVAERGLSTTRAKPSYVYVTRHPVLHARLDQWGSTKDVPYSDGRSYPPDEVCGPAPREVLPDGGTRLICAPQFGLLGNTATLSERDFWTIDAVRMLPNGTFETVEAVTAAGSGRPAATDRLVLTRDLTVPFLLAAVDPAAENRLVGLDAAVVGGRGLRAGDAVTEERQPNLITRTAPVLATGRPFFDGTVKARYERLPDTRPLATPAIDLERALARARGIPAGTGEVDGATAYREQLNRGVGADGCCWGQLDRIIQAGPVAYQELPDGTLRAGETPPADARVYGTQSTVSFLPRPWLADDSGSRSVKAIPRAEGSALTQYHQWKAVGVFDPEKLAGFSDLGKVPLETYEPPAVPGADERSRAALGGRPLQPSGNPAGYLSAPPLLLTNLASVPKLLVDSMSPQRTAPISAIRVRVADVDGYSDRSAERVRLVAERINQATGLDVDITLGSSPAPQTVALPAGKFGRPELRLTENWSALGVASTITKAVDRKSAVLFVLVLVVCVLFLANAVSAAVRDRRPELAVLACLGWPARRIGALILGEVAALGLAAGLLSVALAVPLGAALDIDVDWRRALLAVPVALALALVAGLAPALRAARAHPAAALRPPVATARWVRRPRTLAGLALGNLVRTPGRTLVAAAALAIGVAALTLVSAAAYAFRGAIVGTLLGDTVSLSVRGADTLAAAATVLLGAGAVADVLYLNIRDRAAELATLRAIGWTDSALARLIGWEGALLGLLGAALGAALGLGAAGWLIGELPTALLLVATAVAAAGVLATCLAALVPAALLHRLPTARLLAEE
;
A
#
# COMPACT_ATOMS: atom_id res chain seq x y z
N MET A 1 60.36 -5.02 29.65
CA MET A 1 59.08 -4.30 29.83
C MET A 1 57.90 -5.29 29.84
N PHE A 2 57.78 -6.16 28.84
CA PHE A 2 56.75 -7.21 28.79
C PHE A 2 56.77 -8.18 30.00
N GLU A 3 57.93 -8.71 30.39
CA GLU A 3 58.01 -9.58 31.58
C GLU A 3 57.61 -8.87 32.88
N PHE A 4 57.86 -7.56 32.97
CA PHE A 4 57.49 -6.75 34.13
C PHE A 4 55.98 -6.54 34.20
N ILE A 5 55.34 -6.22 33.06
CA ILE A 5 53.88 -6.16 32.90
C ILE A 5 53.24 -7.50 33.29
N TRP A 6 53.78 -8.61 32.79
CA TRP A 6 53.25 -9.94 33.06
C TRP A 6 53.36 -10.35 34.53
N ARG A 7 54.49 -10.05 35.19
CA ARG A 7 54.67 -10.29 36.63
C ARG A 7 53.73 -9.43 37.48
N GLN A 8 53.51 -8.17 37.12
CA GLN A 8 52.56 -7.30 37.81
C GLN A 8 51.11 -7.80 37.68
N LEU A 9 50.71 -8.21 36.48
CA LEU A 9 49.37 -8.77 36.24
C LEU A 9 49.09 -10.00 37.12
N ARG A 10 50.10 -10.88 37.30
CA ARG A 10 50.02 -12.11 38.10
C ARG A 10 50.08 -11.86 39.61
N GLY A 11 50.95 -10.95 40.06
CA GLY A 11 51.16 -10.65 41.48
C GLY A 11 49.97 -9.99 42.19
N ARG A 12 49.01 -9.43 41.44
CA ARG A 12 47.79 -8.80 41.98
C ARG A 12 46.52 -9.25 41.24
N ALA A 13 46.35 -10.57 41.15
CA ALA A 13 45.26 -11.20 40.41
C ALA A 13 43.88 -10.59 40.66
N GLY A 14 43.50 -10.31 41.92
CA GLY A 14 42.17 -9.74 42.23
C GLY A 14 41.87 -8.39 41.57
N ARG A 15 42.88 -7.53 41.36
CA ARG A 15 42.69 -6.22 40.72
C ARG A 15 42.76 -6.31 39.20
N SER A 16 43.68 -7.12 38.67
CA SER A 16 43.75 -7.42 37.24
C SER A 16 42.44 -8.06 36.76
N VAL A 17 41.84 -8.94 37.56
CA VAL A 17 40.54 -9.57 37.29
C VAL A 17 39.41 -8.55 37.30
N ALA A 18 39.37 -7.61 38.27
CA ALA A 18 38.35 -6.56 38.31
C ALA A 18 38.43 -5.60 37.11
N LEU A 19 39.65 -5.23 36.68
CA LEU A 19 39.81 -4.42 35.48
C LEU A 19 39.42 -5.21 34.23
N LEU A 20 39.86 -6.46 34.12
CA LEU A 20 39.55 -7.35 33.01
C LEU A 20 38.04 -7.56 32.89
N SER A 21 37.33 -7.79 33.99
CA SER A 21 35.87 -7.94 33.98
C SER A 21 35.17 -6.65 33.58
N GLY A 22 35.62 -5.48 34.04
CA GLY A 22 35.11 -4.20 33.58
C GLY A 22 35.30 -3.98 32.08
N VAL A 23 36.50 -4.24 31.56
CA VAL A 23 36.79 -4.16 30.12
C VAL A 23 35.93 -5.16 29.35
N LEU A 24 35.83 -6.40 29.84
CA LEU A 24 35.07 -7.47 29.21
C LEU A 24 33.57 -7.16 29.13
N VAL A 25 32.98 -6.59 30.18
CA VAL A 25 31.57 -6.16 30.18
C VAL A 25 31.36 -5.04 29.15
N ALA A 26 32.25 -4.05 29.10
CA ALA A 26 32.15 -2.96 28.13
C ALA A 26 32.32 -3.44 26.68
N THR A 27 33.28 -4.32 26.41
CA THR A 27 33.54 -4.85 25.06
C THR A 27 32.47 -5.83 24.63
N THR A 28 32.07 -6.77 25.48
CA THR A 28 31.00 -7.74 25.17
C THR A 28 29.67 -7.00 24.98
N GLY A 29 29.36 -6.03 25.85
CA GLY A 29 28.20 -5.16 25.70
C GLY A 29 28.22 -4.44 24.35
N PHE A 30 29.30 -3.74 24.02
CA PHE A 30 29.45 -3.06 22.73
C PHE A 30 29.25 -4.00 21.53
N VAL A 31 29.83 -5.19 21.55
CA VAL A 31 29.74 -6.17 20.45
C VAL A 31 28.32 -6.70 20.28
N VAL A 32 27.67 -7.13 21.37
CA VAL A 32 26.30 -7.66 21.34
C VAL A 32 25.32 -6.56 20.91
N LEU A 33 25.49 -5.34 21.45
CA LEU A 33 24.67 -4.18 21.10
C LEU A 33 24.81 -3.81 19.62
N THR A 34 26.05 -3.72 19.13
CA THR A 34 26.32 -3.43 17.71
C THR A 34 25.76 -4.54 16.81
N GLY A 35 25.94 -5.80 17.21
CA GLY A 35 25.35 -6.97 16.53
C GLY A 35 23.84 -6.83 16.41
N ALA A 36 23.14 -6.61 17.53
CA ALA A 36 21.70 -6.42 17.58
C ALA A 36 21.22 -5.28 16.66
N THR A 37 21.88 -4.11 16.69
CA THR A 37 21.51 -2.97 15.84
C THR A 37 21.73 -3.28 14.37
N THR A 38 22.82 -3.97 14.00
CA THR A 38 23.09 -4.35 12.61
C THR A 38 22.13 -5.42 12.09
N THR A 39 21.79 -6.43 12.90
CA THR A 39 20.83 -7.48 12.52
C THR A 39 19.43 -6.90 12.37
N SER A 40 19.01 -6.01 13.28
CA SER A 40 17.75 -5.26 13.15
C SER A 40 17.72 -4.44 11.86
N ARG A 41 18.79 -3.67 11.57
CA ARG A 41 18.92 -2.91 10.31
C ARG A 41 18.79 -3.82 9.09
N LEU A 42 19.51 -4.94 9.05
CA LEU A 42 19.51 -5.88 7.93
C LEU A 42 18.17 -6.61 7.75
N ALA A 43 17.48 -6.93 8.85
CA ALA A 43 16.15 -7.52 8.82
C ALA A 43 15.12 -6.54 8.25
N VAL A 44 15.21 -5.26 8.63
CA VAL A 44 14.35 -4.20 8.09
C VAL A 44 14.65 -3.95 6.62
N THR A 45 15.90 -3.74 6.23
CA THR A 45 16.25 -3.53 4.82
C THR A 45 15.87 -4.73 3.97
N GLY A 46 16.11 -5.96 4.45
CA GLY A 46 15.71 -7.17 3.75
C GLY A 46 14.19 -7.35 3.63
N THR A 47 13.41 -6.90 4.62
CA THR A 47 11.94 -6.93 4.54
C THR A 47 11.42 -5.88 3.56
N VAL A 48 12.01 -4.69 3.55
CA VAL A 48 11.72 -3.64 2.57
C VAL A 48 12.07 -4.14 1.17
N GLU A 49 13.29 -4.62 0.94
CA GLU A 49 13.77 -5.17 -0.33
C GLU A 49 12.84 -6.24 -0.92
N ARG A 50 12.37 -7.18 -0.09
CA ARG A 50 11.50 -8.28 -0.54
C ARG A 50 10.06 -7.85 -0.84
N ASN A 51 9.56 -6.79 -0.21
CA ASN A 51 8.14 -6.45 -0.22
C ASN A 51 7.80 -5.14 -0.96
N THR A 52 8.78 -4.46 -1.58
CA THR A 52 8.56 -3.17 -2.27
C THR A 52 8.62 -3.24 -3.81
N ARG A 53 8.57 -4.43 -4.41
CA ARG A 53 8.64 -4.57 -5.87
C ARG A 53 7.27 -4.26 -6.50
N ALA A 54 7.17 -3.12 -7.19
CA ALA A 54 6.05 -2.78 -8.06
C ALA A 54 6.33 -3.25 -9.51
N ALA A 55 5.31 -3.31 -10.39
CA ALA A 55 5.53 -3.64 -11.80
C ALA A 55 6.45 -2.64 -12.54
N TYR A 56 6.54 -1.40 -12.06
CA TYR A 56 7.37 -0.32 -12.61
C TYR A 56 7.93 0.59 -11.50
N ASP A 57 9.05 1.28 -11.79
CA ASP A 57 9.80 2.09 -10.82
C ASP A 57 9.43 3.58 -10.85
N ILE A 58 9.01 4.05 -12.03
CA ILE A 58 8.65 5.43 -12.30
C ILE A 58 7.32 5.47 -13.04
N LEU A 59 6.49 6.43 -12.64
CA LEU A 59 5.25 6.78 -13.28
C LEU A 59 5.34 8.20 -13.83
N VAL A 60 5.10 8.36 -15.13
CA VAL A 60 5.06 9.67 -15.79
C VAL A 60 3.61 10.03 -16.11
N ARG A 61 3.18 11.22 -15.71
CA ARG A 61 1.82 11.75 -15.87
C ARG A 61 1.83 13.10 -16.61
N PRO A 62 0.71 13.51 -17.23
CA PRO A 62 0.55 14.87 -17.75
C PRO A 62 0.83 15.90 -16.66
N ALA A 63 1.43 17.03 -17.04
CA ALA A 63 1.68 18.12 -16.11
C ALA A 63 0.37 18.63 -15.47
N GLY A 64 0.35 18.73 -14.14
CA GLY A 64 -0.84 19.18 -13.40
C GLY A 64 -1.89 18.09 -13.15
N ALA A 65 -1.57 16.82 -13.40
CA ALA A 65 -2.48 15.69 -13.14
C ALA A 65 -2.61 15.32 -11.66
N ARG A 66 -1.73 15.84 -10.78
CA ARG A 66 -1.76 15.61 -9.33
C ARG A 66 -2.96 16.27 -8.67
N SER A 67 -3.77 15.51 -7.94
CA SER A 67 -4.86 16.10 -7.16
C SER A 67 -4.34 16.84 -5.92
N PRO A 68 -5.08 17.83 -5.37
CA PRO A 68 -4.67 18.52 -4.13
C PRO A 68 -4.46 17.56 -2.95
N LEU A 69 -5.28 16.52 -2.84
CA LEU A 69 -5.17 15.51 -1.80
C LEU A 69 -3.93 14.63 -1.98
N GLU A 70 -3.58 14.29 -3.23
CA GLU A 70 -2.33 13.59 -3.54
C GLU A 70 -1.11 14.44 -3.17
N ALA A 71 -1.14 15.74 -3.50
CA ALA A 71 -0.06 16.67 -3.17
C ALA A 71 0.11 16.85 -1.65
N GLN A 72 -1.00 16.92 -0.89
CA GLN A 72 -0.99 17.11 0.56
C GLN A 72 -0.52 15.85 1.31
N ARG A 73 -1.03 14.67 0.94
CA ARG A 73 -0.79 13.42 1.69
C ARG A 73 0.30 12.52 1.09
N ARG A 74 0.81 12.83 -0.11
CA ARG A 74 1.71 11.95 -0.89
C ARG A 74 1.15 10.53 -1.09
N LEU A 75 -0.17 10.43 -1.18
CA LEU A 75 -0.90 9.19 -1.42
C LEU A 75 -1.45 9.22 -2.84
N VAL A 76 -1.43 8.08 -3.53
CA VAL A 76 -2.03 7.90 -4.87
C VAL A 76 -3.14 6.87 -4.77
N ARG A 77 -4.33 7.19 -5.29
CA ARG A 77 -5.51 6.31 -5.22
C ARG A 77 -5.35 5.09 -6.16
N PRO A 78 -5.93 3.91 -5.85
CA PRO A 78 -5.99 2.80 -6.79
C PRO A 78 -6.70 3.14 -8.09
N ASN A 79 -6.24 2.56 -9.20
CA ASN A 79 -6.84 2.72 -10.54
C ASN A 79 -7.07 4.18 -10.96
N TYR A 80 -6.31 5.13 -10.39
CA TYR A 80 -6.41 6.55 -10.74
C TYR A 80 -6.15 6.80 -12.24
N LEU A 81 -5.32 5.95 -12.89
CA LEU A 81 -5.10 5.96 -14.34
C LEU A 81 -6.43 5.88 -15.11
N SER A 82 -7.41 5.14 -14.60
CA SER A 82 -8.72 4.95 -15.25
C SER A 82 -9.56 6.23 -15.37
N GLY A 83 -9.15 7.33 -14.71
CA GLY A 83 -9.77 8.65 -14.81
C GLY A 83 -8.91 9.74 -15.46
N LEU A 84 -7.71 9.38 -15.96
CA LEU A 84 -6.82 10.29 -16.70
C LEU A 84 -6.93 9.99 -18.19
N PHE A 85 -7.24 10.99 -19.02
CA PHE A 85 -7.47 10.79 -20.45
C PHE A 85 -6.63 11.75 -21.30
N GLY A 86 -5.53 11.22 -21.85
CA GLY A 86 -4.57 11.96 -22.67
C GLY A 86 -3.70 12.94 -21.89
N GLY A 87 -3.00 13.81 -22.63
CA GLY A 87 -2.14 14.87 -22.10
C GLY A 87 -0.64 14.66 -22.33
N ILE A 88 -0.23 13.49 -22.81
CA ILE A 88 1.15 13.20 -23.24
C ILE A 88 1.16 12.91 -24.74
N THR A 89 2.05 13.59 -25.46
CA THR A 89 2.25 13.41 -26.91
C THR A 89 3.11 12.18 -27.21
N THR A 90 2.99 11.63 -28.42
CA THR A 90 3.89 10.55 -28.87
C THR A 90 5.35 11.00 -28.90
N ALA A 91 5.61 12.27 -29.26
CA ALA A 91 6.96 12.84 -29.23
C ALA A 91 7.57 12.87 -27.82
N GLN A 92 6.79 13.25 -26.80
CA GLN A 92 7.25 13.18 -25.40
C GLN A 92 7.49 11.72 -24.97
N TYR A 93 6.66 10.78 -25.43
CA TYR A 93 6.89 9.36 -25.16
C TYR A 93 8.20 8.85 -25.79
N ASP A 94 8.47 9.23 -27.04
CA ASP A 94 9.72 8.87 -27.73
C ASP A 94 10.93 9.45 -26.99
N GLN A 95 10.85 10.70 -26.51
CA GLN A 95 11.89 11.28 -25.64
C GLN A 95 12.12 10.44 -24.38
N VAL A 96 11.07 9.98 -23.68
CA VAL A 96 11.23 9.12 -22.49
C VAL A 96 11.90 7.80 -22.85
N LYS A 97 11.55 7.21 -23.99
CA LYS A 97 12.09 5.92 -24.45
C LYS A 97 13.57 6.00 -24.81
N GLU A 98 14.03 7.14 -25.32
CA GLU A 98 15.43 7.37 -25.71
C GLU A 98 16.34 7.75 -24.54
N LEU A 99 15.79 8.07 -23.36
CA LEU A 99 16.59 8.47 -22.19
C LEU A 99 17.44 7.32 -21.64
N GLY A 100 18.74 7.58 -21.48
CA GLY A 100 19.68 6.65 -20.89
C GLY A 100 19.30 6.28 -19.44
N GLY A 101 19.15 4.97 -19.20
CA GLY A 101 18.74 4.39 -17.92
C GLY A 101 17.30 3.86 -17.90
N VAL A 102 16.49 4.16 -18.92
CA VAL A 102 15.18 3.54 -19.12
C VAL A 102 15.34 2.18 -19.79
N GLU A 103 14.88 1.11 -19.15
CA GLU A 103 14.87 -0.24 -19.74
C GLU A 103 13.60 -0.47 -20.55
N VAL A 104 12.44 -0.14 -19.96
CA VAL A 104 11.13 -0.26 -20.59
C VAL A 104 10.33 1.00 -20.29
N ALA A 105 9.78 1.63 -21.32
CA ALA A 105 8.75 2.66 -21.20
C ALA A 105 7.47 2.15 -21.87
N ALA A 106 6.47 1.80 -21.06
CA ALA A 106 5.18 1.28 -21.50
C ALA A 106 4.09 2.37 -21.40
N PRO A 107 3.72 2.99 -22.53
CA PRO A 107 2.69 4.02 -22.57
C PRO A 107 1.30 3.37 -22.48
N ILE A 108 0.38 4.05 -21.79
CA ILE A 108 -1.04 3.73 -21.81
C ILE A 108 -1.88 4.98 -22.08
N ALA A 109 -2.78 4.86 -23.04
CA ALA A 109 -3.72 5.89 -23.47
C ALA A 109 -5.14 5.44 -23.13
N MET A 110 -5.69 5.94 -22.02
CA MET A 110 -7.08 5.66 -21.68
C MET A 110 -8.00 6.45 -22.62
N LEU A 111 -8.88 5.74 -23.32
CA LEU A 111 -9.83 6.37 -24.24
C LEU A 111 -11.16 6.63 -23.54
N GLY A 112 -11.63 5.67 -22.73
CA GLY A 112 -12.91 5.75 -22.01
C GLY A 112 -13.73 4.47 -22.15
N TYR A 113 -14.93 4.49 -21.60
CA TYR A 113 -15.86 3.36 -21.64
C TYR A 113 -16.49 3.22 -23.01
N SER A 114 -16.34 2.04 -23.58
CA SER A 114 -17.09 1.53 -24.72
C SER A 114 -18.15 0.56 -24.21
N THR A 115 -19.30 0.48 -24.87
CA THR A 115 -20.37 -0.46 -24.50
C THR A 115 -20.36 -1.69 -25.39
N SER A 116 -20.59 -2.85 -24.78
CA SER A 116 -20.71 -4.13 -25.47
C SER A 116 -21.98 -4.85 -25.01
N ARG A 117 -22.50 -5.70 -25.90
CA ARG A 117 -23.66 -6.53 -25.67
C ARG A 117 -23.24 -7.87 -25.07
N VAL A 118 -23.77 -8.19 -23.90
CA VAL A 118 -23.69 -9.51 -23.29
C VAL A 118 -25.07 -10.18 -23.35
N PRO A 119 -25.26 -11.22 -24.19
CA PRO A 119 -26.54 -11.89 -24.33
C PRO A 119 -26.82 -12.76 -23.09
N LEU A 120 -27.94 -12.49 -22.41
CA LEU A 120 -28.48 -13.26 -21.30
C LEU A 120 -29.57 -14.19 -21.80
N THR A 121 -29.46 -15.48 -21.53
CA THR A 121 -30.43 -16.49 -21.99
C THR A 121 -31.33 -16.96 -20.87
N PHE A 122 -32.64 -16.79 -21.05
CA PHE A 122 -33.69 -17.20 -20.11
C PHE A 122 -34.49 -18.36 -20.71
N ASP A 123 -34.45 -19.54 -20.09
CA ASP A 123 -35.32 -20.66 -20.50
C ASP A 123 -36.75 -20.41 -20.01
N VAL A 124 -37.66 -20.21 -20.96
CA VAL A 124 -39.10 -19.98 -20.70
C VAL A 124 -39.95 -21.16 -21.18
N THR A 125 -39.34 -22.30 -21.50
CA THR A 125 -40.03 -23.51 -22.00
C THR A 125 -41.16 -23.95 -21.07
N ASP A 126 -40.87 -24.03 -19.76
CA ASP A 126 -41.84 -24.51 -18.77
C ASP A 126 -42.95 -23.50 -18.47
N ALA A 127 -42.81 -22.24 -18.93
CA ALA A 127 -43.84 -21.23 -18.83
C ALA A 127 -44.94 -21.41 -19.91
N VAL A 128 -44.68 -22.19 -20.96
CA VAL A 128 -45.63 -22.48 -22.04
C VAL A 128 -46.63 -23.56 -21.59
N ASP A 129 -47.94 -23.30 -21.72
CA ASP A 129 -48.94 -24.37 -21.65
C ASP A 129 -49.11 -25.01 -23.03
N PRO A 130 -48.71 -26.27 -23.25
CA PRO A 130 -48.83 -26.89 -24.56
C PRO A 130 -50.30 -27.05 -24.98
N ARG A 131 -51.29 -27.00 -24.07
CA ARG A 131 -52.71 -27.18 -24.41
C ARG A 131 -53.36 -25.96 -25.06
N LEU A 132 -52.75 -24.79 -24.93
CA LEU A 132 -53.31 -23.55 -25.45
C LEU A 132 -52.97 -23.36 -26.92
N ASP A 133 -53.93 -22.85 -27.68
CA ASP A 133 -53.76 -22.52 -29.11
C ASP A 133 -52.90 -21.25 -29.31
N ARG A 134 -53.13 -20.25 -28.45
CA ARG A 134 -52.39 -18.99 -28.37
C ARG A 134 -52.17 -18.62 -26.92
N GLN A 135 -51.01 -18.07 -26.61
CA GLN A 135 -50.68 -17.59 -25.27
C GLN A 135 -49.63 -16.49 -25.33
N LEU A 136 -49.60 -15.66 -24.28
CA LEU A 136 -48.62 -14.60 -24.12
C LEU A 136 -47.92 -14.77 -22.77
N ILE A 137 -46.60 -14.84 -22.80
CA ILE A 137 -45.77 -14.97 -21.60
C ILE A 137 -45.12 -13.61 -21.36
N ARG A 138 -45.41 -12.99 -20.21
CA ARG A 138 -44.75 -11.79 -19.70
C ARG A 138 -43.50 -12.19 -18.94
N VAL A 139 -42.35 -11.66 -19.34
CA VAL A 139 -41.06 -11.84 -18.69
C VAL A 139 -40.69 -10.52 -18.02
N GLU A 140 -40.72 -10.48 -16.69
CA GLU A 140 -40.47 -9.29 -15.88
C GLU A 140 -39.05 -9.30 -15.30
N PRO A 141 -38.12 -8.52 -15.87
CA PRO A 141 -36.75 -8.48 -15.41
C PRO A 141 -36.55 -7.55 -14.20
N THR A 142 -35.71 -7.99 -13.28
CA THR A 142 -35.17 -7.25 -12.14
C THR A 142 -33.64 -7.30 -12.22
N TYR A 143 -33.05 -6.13 -12.38
CA TYR A 143 -31.60 -5.94 -12.39
C TYR A 143 -31.07 -5.86 -10.97
N VAL A 144 -29.97 -6.55 -10.71
CA VAL A 144 -29.30 -6.64 -9.42
C VAL A 144 -27.79 -6.43 -9.63
N ALA A 145 -27.18 -5.55 -8.84
CA ALA A 145 -25.74 -5.31 -8.85
C ALA A 145 -25.22 -4.98 -7.44
N GLU A 146 -23.91 -4.72 -7.32
CA GLU A 146 -23.27 -4.26 -6.09
C GLU A 146 -23.52 -5.22 -4.91
N ARG A 147 -23.28 -6.52 -5.16
CA ARG A 147 -23.50 -7.62 -4.21
C ARG A 147 -24.96 -7.77 -3.75
N GLY A 148 -25.90 -7.34 -4.58
CA GLY A 148 -27.33 -7.38 -4.26
C GLY A 148 -27.85 -6.14 -3.55
N LEU A 149 -27.01 -5.12 -3.36
CA LEU A 149 -27.39 -3.88 -2.69
C LEU A 149 -28.17 -2.93 -3.60
N SER A 150 -27.92 -2.97 -4.91
CA SER A 150 -28.62 -2.15 -5.90
C SER A 150 -29.58 -3.01 -6.70
N THR A 151 -30.88 -2.71 -6.61
CA THR A 151 -31.94 -3.47 -7.28
C THR A 151 -32.95 -2.56 -7.95
N THR A 152 -33.31 -2.84 -9.20
CA THR A 152 -34.36 -2.11 -9.91
C THR A 152 -35.12 -2.98 -10.91
N ARG A 153 -36.39 -2.65 -11.14
CA ARG A 153 -37.22 -3.31 -12.16
C ARG A 153 -37.06 -2.61 -13.50
N ALA A 154 -37.18 -3.39 -14.56
CA ALA A 154 -37.26 -2.89 -15.93
C ALA A 154 -38.59 -3.28 -16.57
N LYS A 155 -38.88 -2.68 -17.72
CA LYS A 155 -40.08 -3.03 -18.48
C LYS A 155 -40.02 -4.50 -18.91
N PRO A 156 -41.17 -5.19 -18.92
CA PRO A 156 -41.22 -6.59 -19.30
C PRO A 156 -41.07 -6.78 -20.80
N SER A 157 -40.43 -7.88 -21.19
CA SER A 157 -40.55 -8.43 -22.55
C SER A 157 -41.68 -9.44 -22.60
N TYR A 158 -42.21 -9.69 -23.79
CA TYR A 158 -43.32 -10.62 -23.98
C TYR A 158 -42.98 -11.64 -25.05
N VAL A 159 -43.39 -12.89 -24.82
CA VAL A 159 -43.24 -13.97 -25.80
C VAL A 159 -44.64 -14.44 -26.20
N TYR A 160 -45.01 -14.17 -27.45
CA TYR A 160 -46.28 -14.60 -28.04
C TYR A 160 -46.09 -15.97 -28.70
N VAL A 161 -46.70 -16.99 -28.10
CA VAL A 161 -46.61 -18.38 -28.58
C VAL A 161 -47.93 -18.77 -29.22
N THR A 162 -47.88 -19.23 -30.48
CA THR A 162 -49.05 -19.68 -31.25
C THR A 162 -48.81 -21.03 -31.91
N ARG A 163 -49.86 -21.82 -32.12
CA ARG A 163 -49.81 -23.03 -32.96
C ARG A 163 -49.98 -22.74 -34.45
N HIS A 164 -50.43 -21.53 -34.80
CA HIS A 164 -50.67 -21.12 -36.18
C HIS A 164 -49.36 -20.76 -36.90
N PRO A 165 -49.28 -20.89 -38.23
CA PRO A 165 -48.11 -20.47 -39.00
C PRO A 165 -47.78 -18.99 -38.77
N VAL A 166 -46.50 -18.69 -38.54
CA VAL A 166 -45.98 -17.33 -38.43
C VAL A 166 -45.14 -17.01 -39.67
N LEU A 167 -45.46 -15.90 -40.32
CA LEU A 167 -44.76 -15.37 -41.48
C LEU A 167 -43.74 -14.35 -41.02
N HIS A 168 -42.53 -14.42 -41.58
CA HIS A 168 -41.42 -13.54 -41.24
C HIS A 168 -41.01 -12.69 -42.43
N ALA A 169 -40.67 -11.43 -42.17
CA ALA A 169 -40.19 -10.51 -43.19
C ALA A 169 -38.82 -10.95 -43.74
N ARG A 170 -38.64 -10.87 -45.05
CA ARG A 170 -37.38 -11.16 -45.77
C ARG A 170 -36.64 -9.86 -46.05
N LEU A 171 -35.94 -9.36 -45.03
CA LEU A 171 -35.24 -8.08 -45.09
C LEU A 171 -34.08 -8.07 -46.10
N ASP A 172 -33.50 -9.25 -46.40
CA ASP A 172 -32.50 -9.46 -47.44
C ASP A 172 -33.02 -9.15 -48.86
N GLN A 173 -34.32 -9.33 -49.07
CA GLN A 173 -35.01 -9.09 -50.33
C GLN A 173 -35.74 -7.74 -50.34
N TRP A 174 -35.73 -7.02 -49.20
CA TRP A 174 -36.37 -5.73 -49.06
C TRP A 174 -35.42 -4.63 -49.56
N GLY A 175 -35.48 -4.36 -50.86
CA GLY A 175 -34.83 -3.21 -51.49
C GLY A 175 -35.57 -1.89 -51.21
N SER A 176 -35.39 -0.87 -52.05
CA SER A 176 -36.14 0.41 -51.96
C SER A 176 -37.63 0.31 -52.36
N THR A 177 -38.20 -0.90 -52.34
CA THR A 177 -39.60 -1.20 -52.70
C THR A 177 -40.56 -0.76 -51.60
N LYS A 178 -41.75 -0.27 -51.98
CA LYS A 178 -42.78 0.18 -51.03
C LYS A 178 -43.31 -0.92 -50.10
N ASP A 179 -43.32 -2.17 -50.55
CA ASP A 179 -43.84 -3.31 -49.79
C ASP A 179 -42.71 -4.24 -49.33
N VAL A 180 -42.89 -4.86 -48.17
CA VAL A 180 -41.96 -5.80 -47.51
C VAL A 180 -42.30 -7.23 -47.94
N PRO A 181 -41.36 -8.00 -48.51
CA PRO A 181 -41.57 -9.42 -48.83
C PRO A 181 -41.54 -10.29 -47.57
N TYR A 182 -42.37 -11.34 -47.51
CA TYR A 182 -42.46 -12.28 -46.39
C TYR A 182 -42.17 -13.73 -46.82
N SER A 183 -42.03 -14.62 -45.82
CA SER A 183 -41.70 -16.03 -46.00
C SER A 183 -42.70 -16.84 -46.84
N ASP A 184 -43.94 -16.38 -46.99
CA ASP A 184 -44.98 -16.94 -47.87
C ASP A 184 -44.83 -16.53 -49.35
N GLY A 185 -43.82 -15.70 -49.67
CA GLY A 185 -43.60 -15.15 -51.00
C GLY A 185 -44.53 -14.00 -51.37
N ARG A 186 -45.40 -13.55 -50.46
CA ARG A 186 -46.22 -12.34 -50.65
C ARG A 186 -45.50 -11.12 -50.08
N SER A 187 -45.82 -9.95 -50.62
CA SER A 187 -45.37 -8.67 -50.08
C SER A 187 -46.52 -7.91 -49.45
N TYR A 188 -46.24 -7.23 -48.36
CA TYR A 188 -47.22 -6.45 -47.62
C TYR A 188 -46.67 -5.05 -47.33
N PRO A 189 -47.51 -4.01 -47.27
CA PRO A 189 -47.05 -2.67 -46.90
C PRO A 189 -46.49 -2.68 -45.46
N PRO A 190 -45.39 -1.97 -45.18
CA PRO A 190 -44.88 -1.82 -43.81
C PRO A 190 -45.89 -1.05 -42.96
N ASP A 191 -46.10 -1.50 -41.72
CA ASP A 191 -46.91 -0.77 -40.75
C ASP A 191 -46.14 0.46 -40.24
N GLU A 192 -46.81 1.61 -40.11
CA GLU A 192 -46.16 2.87 -39.72
C GLU A 192 -45.53 2.84 -38.32
N VAL A 193 -46.06 2.02 -37.41
CA VAL A 193 -45.63 1.94 -36.01
C VAL A 193 -44.79 0.68 -35.77
N CYS A 194 -45.19 -0.44 -36.35
CA CYS A 194 -44.59 -1.75 -36.08
C CYS A 194 -43.52 -2.15 -37.12
N GLY A 195 -43.45 -1.48 -38.27
CA GLY A 195 -42.51 -1.80 -39.34
C GLY A 195 -42.69 -3.22 -39.89
N PRO A 196 -41.61 -3.89 -40.35
CA PRO A 196 -41.64 -5.25 -40.91
C PRO A 196 -41.74 -6.33 -39.81
N ALA A 197 -42.82 -6.34 -39.04
CA ALA A 197 -43.03 -7.28 -37.93
C ALA A 197 -43.60 -8.65 -38.38
N PRO A 198 -43.39 -9.75 -37.63
CA PRO A 198 -43.95 -11.06 -37.95
C PRO A 198 -45.49 -11.04 -38.06
N ARG A 199 -46.06 -11.93 -38.87
CA ARG A 199 -47.52 -12.02 -39.08
C ARG A 199 -48.03 -13.43 -38.77
N GLU A 200 -49.09 -13.55 -37.98
CA GLU A 200 -49.77 -14.82 -37.78
C GLU A 200 -50.78 -15.07 -38.92
N VAL A 201 -50.79 -16.28 -39.47
CA VAL A 201 -51.82 -16.74 -40.41
C VAL A 201 -53.04 -17.20 -39.62
N LEU A 202 -54.21 -16.65 -39.93
CA LEU A 202 -55.48 -16.98 -39.29
C LEU A 202 -56.15 -18.18 -39.97
N PRO A 203 -57.07 -18.90 -39.28
CA PRO A 203 -57.79 -20.05 -39.85
C PRO A 203 -58.60 -19.74 -41.12
N ASP A 204 -59.00 -18.48 -41.32
CA ASP A 204 -59.72 -17.99 -42.50
C ASP A 204 -58.79 -17.68 -43.70
N GLY A 205 -57.47 -17.89 -43.55
CA GLY A 205 -56.46 -17.59 -44.55
C GLY A 205 -55.98 -16.13 -44.55
N GLY A 206 -56.55 -15.27 -43.69
CA GLY A 206 -56.07 -13.91 -43.46
C GLY A 206 -54.76 -13.88 -42.68
N THR A 207 -54.10 -12.72 -42.60
CA THR A 207 -52.90 -12.53 -41.77
C THR A 207 -53.06 -11.34 -40.82
N ARG A 208 -52.51 -11.45 -39.60
CA ARG A 208 -52.45 -10.33 -38.63
C ARG A 208 -51.05 -10.08 -38.16
N LEU A 209 -50.71 -8.80 -38.01
CA LEU A 209 -49.40 -8.34 -37.57
C LEU A 209 -49.23 -8.59 -36.06
N ILE A 210 -48.12 -9.20 -35.69
CA ILE A 210 -47.66 -9.31 -34.30
C ILE A 210 -46.77 -8.09 -34.05
N CYS A 211 -47.41 -6.98 -33.68
CA CYS A 211 -46.72 -5.71 -33.56
C CYS A 211 -45.69 -5.71 -32.42
N ALA A 212 -44.45 -5.36 -32.75
CA ALA A 212 -43.39 -5.02 -31.81
C ALA A 212 -43.01 -3.55 -32.03
N PRO A 213 -43.72 -2.58 -31.41
CA PRO A 213 -43.65 -1.16 -31.79
C PRO A 213 -42.34 -0.47 -31.35
N GLN A 214 -41.37 -1.24 -30.88
CA GLN A 214 -40.11 -0.78 -30.29
C GLN A 214 -39.35 0.23 -31.17
N PHE A 215 -39.25 -0.02 -32.48
CA PHE A 215 -38.47 0.83 -33.39
C PHE A 215 -39.22 2.09 -33.85
N GLY A 216 -40.56 2.04 -33.91
CA GLY A 216 -41.39 3.17 -34.32
C GLY A 216 -41.73 4.14 -33.18
N LEU A 217 -41.84 3.65 -31.93
CA LEU A 217 -42.29 4.45 -30.79
C LEU A 217 -41.17 4.96 -29.87
N LEU A 218 -40.06 4.23 -29.72
CA LEU A 218 -39.04 4.54 -28.70
C LEU A 218 -37.92 5.47 -29.21
N GLY A 219 -37.88 5.80 -30.49
CA GLY A 219 -36.86 6.66 -31.08
C GLY A 219 -35.46 6.02 -31.05
N ASN A 220 -34.42 6.85 -30.94
CA ASN A 220 -33.04 6.38 -31.00
C ASN A 220 -32.62 5.63 -29.71
N THR A 221 -32.19 4.37 -29.87
CA THR A 221 -31.80 3.50 -28.74
C THR A 221 -30.71 4.11 -27.85
N ALA A 222 -29.84 4.96 -28.41
CA ALA A 222 -28.77 5.62 -27.69
C ALA A 222 -29.24 6.55 -26.56
N THR A 223 -30.48 7.05 -26.64
CA THR A 223 -31.08 7.90 -25.60
C THR A 223 -31.81 7.12 -24.51
N LEU A 224 -32.14 5.86 -24.76
CA LEU A 224 -32.99 5.04 -23.89
C LEU A 224 -32.17 4.41 -22.77
N SER A 225 -32.79 4.26 -21.59
CA SER A 225 -32.27 3.34 -20.59
C SER A 225 -32.55 1.91 -21.02
N GLU A 226 -31.62 0.99 -20.76
CA GLU A 226 -31.85 -0.44 -20.90
C GLU A 226 -33.07 -0.93 -20.10
N ARG A 227 -33.44 -0.21 -19.03
CA ARG A 227 -34.64 -0.51 -18.22
C ARG A 227 -35.94 -0.23 -18.94
N ASP A 228 -35.92 0.67 -19.92
CA ASP A 228 -37.11 1.06 -20.68
C ASP A 228 -37.32 0.20 -21.93
N PHE A 229 -36.39 -0.73 -22.18
CA PHE A 229 -36.45 -1.62 -23.33
C PHE A 229 -37.45 -2.76 -23.10
N TRP A 230 -38.39 -2.91 -24.03
CA TRP A 230 -39.40 -3.96 -24.05
C TRP A 230 -39.66 -4.44 -25.49
N THR A 231 -40.01 -5.71 -25.64
CA THR A 231 -40.20 -6.38 -26.95
C THR A 231 -41.38 -7.34 -26.90
N ILE A 232 -41.91 -7.70 -28.08
CA ILE A 232 -42.80 -8.85 -28.24
C ILE A 232 -42.18 -9.80 -29.27
N ASP A 233 -41.77 -10.98 -28.82
CA ASP A 233 -41.15 -12.00 -29.65
C ASP A 233 -42.20 -13.05 -30.07
N ALA A 234 -42.33 -13.27 -31.37
CA ALA A 234 -43.30 -14.20 -31.95
C ALA A 234 -42.69 -15.61 -32.12
N VAL A 235 -43.40 -16.62 -31.63
CA VAL A 235 -42.94 -18.01 -31.62
C VAL A 235 -44.06 -18.92 -32.09
N ARG A 236 -43.73 -19.86 -32.97
CA ARG A 236 -44.65 -20.93 -33.34
C ARG A 236 -44.31 -22.20 -32.57
N MET A 237 -45.29 -22.80 -31.93
CA MET A 237 -45.17 -24.14 -31.33
C MET A 237 -45.66 -25.18 -32.32
N LEU A 238 -44.81 -26.16 -32.62
CA LEU A 238 -45.09 -27.25 -33.55
C LEU A 238 -45.83 -28.40 -32.83
N PRO A 239 -46.55 -29.27 -33.57
CA PRO A 239 -47.32 -30.37 -32.97
C PRO A 239 -46.48 -31.38 -32.17
N ASN A 240 -45.20 -31.52 -32.49
CA ASN A 240 -44.23 -32.36 -31.78
C ASN A 240 -43.72 -31.72 -30.47
N GLY A 241 -44.17 -30.51 -30.12
CA GLY A 241 -43.77 -29.78 -28.92
C GLY A 241 -42.51 -28.94 -29.08
N THR A 242 -41.89 -28.90 -30.26
CA THR A 242 -40.72 -28.03 -30.52
C THR A 242 -41.17 -26.61 -30.91
N PHE A 243 -40.28 -25.65 -30.77
CA PHE A 243 -40.54 -24.23 -31.05
C PHE A 243 -39.84 -23.80 -32.33
N GLU A 244 -40.59 -23.29 -33.29
CA GLU A 244 -40.07 -22.60 -34.47
C GLU A 244 -39.96 -21.10 -34.14
N THR A 245 -38.72 -20.61 -34.12
CA THR A 245 -38.41 -19.23 -33.77
C THR A 245 -37.48 -18.60 -34.81
N VAL A 246 -37.57 -17.28 -34.99
CA VAL A 246 -36.57 -16.51 -35.73
C VAL A 246 -35.50 -15.99 -34.78
N GLU A 247 -34.29 -15.78 -35.32
CA GLU A 247 -33.01 -15.47 -34.68
C GLU A 247 -33.04 -14.51 -33.48
N ALA A 248 -34.03 -13.61 -33.35
CA ALA A 248 -34.24 -12.79 -32.15
C ALA A 248 -34.43 -13.61 -30.85
N VAL A 249 -34.81 -14.89 -30.98
CA VAL A 249 -35.00 -15.83 -29.87
C VAL A 249 -33.81 -16.81 -29.75
N THR A 250 -32.94 -16.95 -30.75
CA THR A 250 -31.80 -17.91 -30.70
C THR A 250 -30.51 -17.30 -31.26
N ALA A 251 -29.46 -17.26 -30.44
CA ALA A 251 -28.22 -16.51 -30.65
C ALA A 251 -27.25 -16.99 -31.78
N ALA A 252 -27.72 -17.61 -32.86
CA ALA A 252 -26.86 -18.06 -33.97
C ALA A 252 -27.57 -18.23 -35.33
N GLY A 253 -27.39 -17.28 -36.25
CA GLY A 253 -27.18 -17.54 -37.68
C GLY A 253 -28.37 -17.47 -38.65
N SER A 254 -28.19 -16.64 -39.68
CA SER A 254 -28.79 -16.66 -41.05
C SER A 254 -30.25 -16.22 -41.26
N GLY A 255 -30.97 -15.74 -40.23
CA GLY A 255 -32.34 -15.22 -40.38
C GLY A 255 -33.38 -16.26 -40.80
N ARG A 256 -33.09 -17.56 -40.68
CA ARG A 256 -34.02 -18.65 -41.01
C ARG A 256 -34.68 -19.22 -39.75
N PRO A 257 -36.00 -19.47 -39.75
CA PRO A 257 -36.66 -20.16 -38.64
C PRO A 257 -36.02 -21.53 -38.43
N ALA A 258 -35.67 -21.85 -37.17
CA ALA A 258 -35.17 -23.16 -36.77
C ALA A 258 -36.07 -23.73 -35.67
N ALA A 259 -36.28 -25.05 -35.70
CA ALA A 259 -37.03 -25.76 -34.67
C ALA A 259 -36.10 -26.14 -33.51
N THR A 260 -36.46 -25.79 -32.29
CA THR A 260 -35.70 -26.09 -31.07
C THR A 260 -36.57 -26.79 -30.02
N ASP A 261 -35.97 -27.68 -29.23
CA ASP A 261 -36.67 -28.37 -28.12
C ASP A 261 -36.94 -27.46 -26.92
N ARG A 262 -36.22 -26.34 -26.84
CA ARG A 262 -36.29 -25.36 -25.75
C ARG A 262 -36.65 -24.00 -26.31
N LEU A 263 -37.52 -23.30 -25.59
CA LEU A 263 -37.83 -21.90 -25.84
C LEU A 263 -36.97 -21.02 -24.93
N VAL A 264 -35.89 -20.46 -25.49
CA VAL A 264 -34.95 -19.61 -24.77
C VAL A 264 -35.15 -18.18 -25.22
N LEU A 265 -35.45 -17.26 -24.31
CA LEU A 265 -35.48 -15.84 -24.59
C LEU A 265 -34.08 -15.25 -24.40
N THR A 266 -33.54 -14.59 -25.42
CA THR A 266 -32.26 -13.88 -25.31
C THR A 266 -32.52 -12.40 -25.04
N ARG A 267 -31.90 -11.84 -23.99
CA ARG A 267 -31.96 -10.42 -23.66
C ARG A 267 -30.57 -9.86 -23.47
N ASP A 268 -30.35 -8.64 -23.94
CA ASP A 268 -29.02 -8.05 -23.89
C ASP A 268 -28.79 -7.26 -22.61
N LEU A 269 -27.62 -7.48 -22.01
CA LEU A 269 -27.04 -6.63 -20.99
C LEU A 269 -25.96 -5.76 -21.63
N THR A 270 -26.09 -4.45 -21.48
CA THR A 270 -25.17 -3.45 -21.99
C THR A 270 -24.09 -3.20 -20.96
N VAL A 271 -22.91 -3.75 -21.21
CA VAL A 271 -21.78 -3.68 -20.28
C VAL A 271 -20.79 -2.63 -20.76
N PRO A 272 -20.49 -1.59 -19.96
CA PRO A 272 -19.42 -0.66 -20.28
C PRO A 272 -18.07 -1.24 -19.89
N PHE A 273 -17.19 -1.39 -20.88
CA PHE A 273 -15.80 -1.78 -20.71
C PHE A 273 -14.88 -0.59 -20.97
N LEU A 274 -13.92 -0.39 -20.08
CA LEU A 274 -12.91 0.65 -20.23
C LEU A 274 -11.89 0.25 -21.30
N LEU A 275 -11.79 1.06 -22.36
CA LEU A 275 -10.86 0.89 -23.47
C LEU A 275 -9.59 1.72 -23.23
N ALA A 276 -8.45 1.06 -23.36
CA ALA A 276 -7.14 1.70 -23.39
C ALA A 276 -6.36 1.29 -24.63
N ALA A 277 -5.51 2.19 -25.12
CA ALA A 277 -4.54 1.92 -26.16
C ALA A 277 -3.13 1.82 -25.57
N VAL A 278 -2.38 0.79 -25.96
CA VAL A 278 -1.03 0.50 -25.46
C VAL A 278 -0.04 0.36 -26.62
N ASP A 279 1.26 0.42 -26.34
CA ASP A 279 2.27 -0.14 -27.24
C ASP A 279 2.41 -1.63 -26.88
N PRO A 280 1.93 -2.58 -27.71
CA PRO A 280 1.91 -3.99 -27.34
C PRO A 280 3.29 -4.57 -27.03
N ALA A 281 4.35 -4.11 -27.72
CA ALA A 281 5.70 -4.60 -27.49
C ALA A 281 6.27 -4.09 -26.15
N ALA A 282 6.03 -2.82 -25.83
CA ALA A 282 6.43 -2.27 -24.53
C ALA A 282 5.62 -2.88 -23.39
N GLU A 283 4.31 -3.08 -23.58
CA GLU A 283 3.42 -3.71 -22.60
C GLU A 283 3.84 -5.16 -22.33
N ASN A 284 4.18 -5.92 -23.38
CA ASN A 284 4.65 -7.28 -23.23
C ASN A 284 5.96 -7.36 -22.43
N ARG A 285 6.90 -6.43 -22.64
CA ARG A 285 8.15 -6.38 -21.84
C ARG A 285 7.90 -5.98 -20.37
N LEU A 286 6.88 -5.16 -20.10
CA LEU A 286 6.60 -4.72 -18.74
C LEU A 286 5.86 -5.79 -17.92
N VAL A 287 4.77 -6.33 -18.48
CA VAL A 287 3.81 -7.18 -17.76
C VAL A 287 3.58 -8.56 -18.40
N GLY A 288 4.26 -8.91 -19.49
CA GLY A 288 4.12 -10.22 -20.13
C GLY A 288 2.77 -10.44 -20.82
N LEU A 289 2.22 -9.40 -21.46
CA LEU A 289 0.90 -9.42 -22.09
C LEU A 289 0.68 -10.61 -23.04
N ASP A 290 1.69 -11.00 -23.83
CA ASP A 290 1.54 -12.10 -24.81
C ASP A 290 1.37 -13.46 -24.10
N ALA A 291 2.05 -13.67 -22.98
CA ALA A 291 1.91 -14.88 -22.17
C ALA A 291 0.56 -14.97 -21.44
N ALA A 292 -0.12 -13.83 -21.25
CA ALA A 292 -1.44 -13.76 -20.65
C ALA A 292 -2.58 -14.01 -21.65
N VAL A 293 -2.31 -14.07 -22.96
CA VAL A 293 -3.32 -14.39 -23.98
C VAL A 293 -3.75 -15.85 -23.86
N VAL A 294 -5.04 -16.08 -23.66
CA VAL A 294 -5.64 -17.41 -23.46
C VAL A 294 -6.49 -17.88 -24.63
N GLY A 295 -6.85 -16.99 -25.56
CA GLY A 295 -7.63 -17.33 -26.75
C GLY A 295 -7.39 -16.33 -27.89
N GLY A 296 -7.59 -16.78 -29.14
CA GLY A 296 -7.31 -15.97 -30.32
C GLY A 296 -5.81 -15.65 -30.49
N ARG A 297 -5.48 -14.44 -30.92
CA ARG A 297 -4.09 -13.98 -31.10
C ARG A 297 -3.78 -12.73 -30.26
N GLY A 298 -2.50 -12.55 -29.92
CA GLY A 298 -2.00 -11.32 -29.33
C GLY A 298 -2.18 -10.09 -30.25
N LEU A 299 -2.24 -8.92 -29.60
CA LEU A 299 -2.36 -7.63 -30.26
C LEU A 299 -1.00 -7.18 -30.83
N ARG A 300 -0.96 -6.72 -32.07
CA ARG A 300 0.27 -6.26 -32.74
C ARG A 300 0.25 -4.74 -32.92
N ALA A 301 1.44 -4.13 -32.90
CA ALA A 301 1.59 -2.69 -33.13
C ALA A 301 1.09 -2.24 -34.52
N GLY A 302 1.21 -3.12 -35.54
CA GLY A 302 0.77 -2.85 -36.91
C GLY A 302 -0.68 -3.24 -37.21
N ASP A 303 -1.46 -3.70 -36.23
CA ASP A 303 -2.88 -4.00 -36.45
C ASP A 303 -3.64 -2.69 -36.75
N ALA A 304 -4.21 -2.56 -37.95
CA ALA A 304 -4.88 -1.33 -38.38
C ALA A 304 -6.40 -1.38 -38.15
N VAL A 305 -7.01 -0.21 -37.99
CA VAL A 305 -8.47 -0.04 -38.05
C VAL A 305 -8.94 -0.32 -39.47
N THR A 306 -9.83 -1.30 -39.64
CA THR A 306 -10.42 -1.62 -40.95
C THR A 306 -11.60 -0.70 -41.25
N GLU A 307 -11.83 -0.41 -42.53
CA GLU A 307 -12.92 0.46 -42.99
C GLU A 307 -13.70 -0.27 -44.09
N GLU A 308 -14.99 -0.51 -43.86
CA GLU A 308 -15.92 -1.10 -44.82
C GLU A 308 -16.90 -0.02 -45.29
N ARG A 309 -17.10 0.09 -46.60
CA ARG A 309 -17.96 1.11 -47.21
C ARG A 309 -19.14 0.46 -47.91
N GLN A 310 -20.34 0.82 -47.46
CA GLN A 310 -21.62 0.51 -48.07
C GLN A 310 -22.26 1.82 -48.56
N PRO A 311 -23.27 1.78 -49.48
CA PRO A 311 -23.77 2.99 -50.16
C PRO A 311 -24.12 4.18 -49.26
N ASN A 312 -24.60 3.93 -48.04
CA ASN A 312 -24.98 4.96 -47.06
C ASN A 312 -24.32 4.79 -45.67
N LEU A 313 -23.35 3.87 -45.53
CA LEU A 313 -22.76 3.48 -44.25
C LEU A 313 -21.25 3.25 -44.38
N ILE A 314 -20.46 3.86 -43.49
CA ILE A 314 -19.04 3.57 -43.32
C ILE A 314 -18.85 2.94 -41.94
N THR A 315 -18.39 1.69 -41.92
CA THR A 315 -18.08 0.97 -40.69
C THR A 315 -16.58 0.95 -40.45
N ARG A 316 -16.12 1.45 -39.30
CA ARG A 316 -14.72 1.40 -38.88
C ARG A 316 -14.56 0.47 -37.69
N THR A 317 -13.71 -0.55 -37.83
CA THR A 317 -13.53 -1.59 -36.81
C THR A 317 -12.12 -1.59 -36.26
N ALA A 318 -11.97 -1.31 -34.97
CA ALA A 318 -10.69 -1.38 -34.27
C ALA A 318 -10.40 -2.78 -33.72
N PRO A 319 -9.16 -3.29 -33.89
CA PRO A 319 -8.73 -4.55 -33.28
C PRO A 319 -8.49 -4.34 -31.78
N VAL A 320 -9.04 -5.24 -30.97
CA VAL A 320 -8.95 -5.19 -29.50
C VAL A 320 -8.59 -6.55 -28.92
N LEU A 321 -7.75 -6.56 -27.90
CA LEU A 321 -7.57 -7.69 -26.99
C LEU A 321 -8.55 -7.53 -25.83
N ALA A 322 -9.50 -8.46 -25.70
CA ALA A 322 -10.55 -8.40 -24.68
C ALA A 322 -10.15 -9.19 -23.43
N THR A 323 -10.67 -8.80 -22.27
CA THR A 323 -10.45 -9.57 -21.03
C THR A 323 -11.19 -10.90 -21.04
N GLY A 324 -10.62 -11.95 -20.43
CA GLY A 324 -11.34 -13.16 -20.05
C GLY A 324 -12.19 -13.00 -18.78
N ARG A 325 -11.98 -11.90 -18.03
CA ARG A 325 -12.62 -11.60 -16.74
C ARG A 325 -13.16 -10.18 -16.73
N PRO A 326 -14.49 -9.99 -16.80
CA PRO A 326 -15.06 -8.67 -17.02
C PRO A 326 -15.20 -7.84 -15.72
N PHE A 327 -14.87 -8.41 -14.54
CA PHE A 327 -14.87 -7.80 -13.19
C PHE A 327 -16.04 -6.84 -12.89
N PHE A 328 -17.23 -7.10 -13.45
CA PHE A 328 -18.46 -6.41 -13.09
C PHE A 328 -19.38 -7.34 -12.31
N ASP A 329 -20.16 -6.75 -11.41
CA ASP A 329 -21.20 -7.42 -10.65
C ASP A 329 -22.56 -7.05 -11.22
N GLY A 330 -23.21 -8.00 -11.91
CA GLY A 330 -24.49 -7.78 -12.56
C GLY A 330 -25.24 -9.08 -12.79
N THR A 331 -26.38 -9.24 -12.13
CA THR A 331 -27.28 -10.38 -12.26
C THR A 331 -28.66 -9.88 -12.69
N VAL A 332 -29.31 -10.61 -13.59
CA VAL A 332 -30.68 -10.32 -13.99
C VAL A 332 -31.56 -11.47 -13.56
N LYS A 333 -32.53 -11.17 -12.69
CA LYS A 333 -33.60 -12.08 -12.29
C LYS A 333 -34.82 -11.79 -13.16
N ALA A 334 -35.55 -12.81 -13.55
CA ALA A 334 -36.76 -12.67 -14.34
C ALA A 334 -37.90 -13.48 -13.72
N ARG A 335 -39.09 -12.89 -13.66
CA ARG A 335 -40.32 -13.60 -13.31
C ARG A 335 -41.15 -13.82 -14.57
N TYR A 336 -41.70 -15.02 -14.73
CA TYR A 336 -42.53 -15.37 -15.89
C TYR A 336 -43.99 -15.44 -15.47
N GLU A 337 -44.86 -14.85 -16.26
CA GLU A 337 -46.31 -14.91 -16.06
C GLU A 337 -47.03 -15.16 -17.39
N ARG A 338 -48.04 -16.03 -17.38
CA ARG A 338 -48.95 -16.18 -18.53
C ARG A 338 -50.09 -15.17 -18.46
N LEU A 339 -50.41 -14.53 -19.57
CA LEU A 339 -51.47 -13.54 -19.68
C LEU A 339 -52.68 -14.13 -20.46
N PRO A 340 -53.69 -14.72 -19.78
CA PRO A 340 -54.78 -15.43 -20.44
C PRO A 340 -55.80 -14.50 -21.12
N ASP A 341 -56.02 -13.30 -20.57
CA ASP A 341 -57.10 -12.40 -20.98
C ASP A 341 -56.68 -11.38 -22.05
N THR A 342 -55.40 -11.37 -22.45
CA THR A 342 -54.86 -10.39 -23.39
C THR A 342 -54.97 -10.84 -24.84
N ARG A 343 -55.43 -9.93 -25.69
CA ARG A 343 -55.49 -10.12 -27.14
C ARG A 343 -54.54 -9.13 -27.84
N PRO A 344 -53.21 -9.37 -27.83
CA PRO A 344 -52.24 -8.41 -28.38
C PRO A 344 -52.51 -8.06 -29.85
N LEU A 345 -53.05 -8.99 -30.64
CA LEU A 345 -53.39 -8.82 -32.05
C LEU A 345 -54.68 -8.04 -32.34
N ALA A 346 -55.40 -7.63 -31.29
CA ALA A 346 -56.60 -6.80 -31.40
C ALA A 346 -56.40 -5.41 -30.77
N THR A 347 -55.25 -5.16 -30.16
CA THR A 347 -54.93 -3.89 -29.50
C THR A 347 -54.15 -2.99 -30.45
N PRO A 348 -54.51 -1.70 -30.59
CA PRO A 348 -53.70 -0.73 -31.33
C PRO A 348 -52.26 -0.66 -30.82
N ALA A 349 -51.29 -0.54 -31.72
CA ALA A 349 -49.86 -0.57 -31.40
C ALA A 349 -49.45 0.45 -30.33
N ILE A 350 -50.03 1.65 -30.35
CA ILE A 350 -49.74 2.75 -29.41
C ILE A 350 -50.24 2.49 -27.98
N ASP A 351 -51.26 1.65 -27.82
CA ASP A 351 -51.84 1.31 -26.51
C ASP A 351 -51.36 -0.06 -26.00
N LEU A 352 -50.62 -0.81 -26.82
CA LEU A 352 -50.21 -2.18 -26.56
C LEU A 352 -49.38 -2.30 -25.27
N GLU A 353 -48.39 -1.44 -25.08
CA GLU A 353 -47.55 -1.44 -23.87
C GLU A 353 -48.40 -1.29 -22.60
N ARG A 354 -49.29 -0.30 -22.60
CA ARG A 354 -50.14 0.03 -21.44
C ARG A 354 -51.15 -1.09 -21.17
N ALA A 355 -51.71 -1.69 -22.22
CA ALA A 355 -52.64 -2.80 -22.11
C ALA A 355 -51.96 -4.05 -21.50
N LEU A 356 -50.77 -4.41 -22.00
CA LEU A 356 -50.03 -5.57 -21.53
C LEU A 356 -49.46 -5.39 -20.11
N ALA A 357 -49.02 -4.18 -19.77
CA ALA A 357 -48.55 -3.85 -18.42
C ALA A 357 -49.65 -3.98 -17.36
N ARG A 358 -50.91 -3.68 -17.70
CA ARG A 358 -52.07 -3.78 -16.78
C ARG A 358 -52.70 -5.16 -16.74
N ALA A 359 -52.32 -6.05 -17.66
CA ALA A 359 -52.88 -7.40 -17.74
C ALA A 359 -52.59 -8.21 -16.47
N ARG A 360 -53.59 -8.97 -16.02
CA ARG A 360 -53.43 -9.92 -14.92
C ARG A 360 -52.67 -11.14 -15.43
N GLY A 361 -51.58 -11.48 -14.74
CA GLY A 361 -50.76 -12.64 -15.05
C GLY A 361 -50.95 -13.77 -14.05
N ILE A 362 -50.79 -14.99 -14.55
CA ILE A 362 -50.70 -16.21 -13.75
C ILE A 362 -49.22 -16.58 -13.64
N PRO A 363 -48.64 -16.77 -12.44
CA PRO A 363 -47.25 -17.17 -12.29
C PRO A 363 -46.91 -18.42 -13.11
N ALA A 364 -45.80 -18.36 -13.85
CA ALA A 364 -45.37 -19.38 -14.79
C ALA A 364 -43.87 -19.75 -14.66
N GLY A 365 -43.18 -19.22 -13.65
CA GLY A 365 -41.79 -19.58 -13.34
C GLY A 365 -40.91 -18.36 -13.04
N THR A 366 -39.62 -18.63 -12.86
CA THR A 366 -38.58 -17.61 -12.65
C THR A 366 -37.27 -18.08 -13.28
N GLY A 367 -36.41 -17.14 -13.67
CA GLY A 367 -35.03 -17.41 -14.08
C GLY A 367 -34.06 -16.40 -13.48
N GLU A 368 -32.79 -16.80 -13.40
CA GLU A 368 -31.70 -15.96 -12.91
C GLU A 368 -30.46 -16.21 -13.75
N VAL A 369 -29.87 -15.14 -14.27
CA VAL A 369 -28.68 -15.21 -15.12
C VAL A 369 -27.64 -14.23 -14.60
N ASP A 370 -26.45 -14.75 -14.34
CA ASP A 370 -25.27 -13.96 -13.96
C ASP A 370 -24.56 -13.44 -15.21
N GLY A 371 -24.38 -12.12 -15.31
CA GLY A 371 -23.81 -11.47 -16.50
C GLY A 371 -22.34 -11.82 -16.73
N ALA A 372 -21.55 -12.03 -15.67
CA ALA A 372 -20.15 -12.44 -15.82
C ALA A 372 -20.03 -13.87 -16.35
N THR A 373 -20.96 -14.75 -15.98
CA THR A 373 -21.07 -16.11 -16.51
C THR A 373 -21.53 -16.09 -17.97
N ALA A 374 -22.57 -15.31 -18.30
CA ALA A 374 -23.02 -15.13 -19.67
C ALA A 374 -21.92 -14.59 -20.60
N TYR A 375 -21.11 -13.63 -20.12
CA TYR A 375 -19.95 -13.13 -20.87
C TYR A 375 -18.91 -14.22 -21.16
N ARG A 376 -18.60 -15.08 -20.18
CA ARG A 376 -17.68 -16.22 -20.38
C ARG A 376 -18.24 -17.24 -21.37
N GLU A 377 -19.53 -17.53 -21.31
CA GLU A 377 -20.19 -18.39 -22.29
C GLU A 377 -20.12 -17.81 -23.71
N GLN A 378 -20.28 -16.49 -23.84
CA GLN A 378 -20.11 -15.78 -25.10
C GLN A 378 -18.67 -15.92 -25.64
N LEU A 379 -17.66 -15.79 -24.78
CA LEU A 379 -16.25 -15.99 -25.14
C LEU A 379 -15.95 -17.43 -25.58
N ASN A 380 -16.57 -18.43 -24.95
CA ASN A 380 -16.39 -19.84 -25.29
C ASN A 380 -16.87 -20.21 -26.71
N ARG A 381 -17.73 -19.39 -27.33
CA ARG A 381 -18.13 -19.55 -28.74
C ARG A 381 -17.01 -19.21 -29.73
N GLY A 382 -15.89 -18.68 -29.24
CA GLY A 382 -14.68 -18.41 -30.02
C GLY A 382 -14.61 -16.98 -30.56
N VAL A 383 -13.37 -16.53 -30.80
CA VAL A 383 -13.05 -15.23 -31.41
C VAL A 383 -13.00 -15.40 -32.93
N GLY A 384 -14.00 -14.89 -33.66
CA GLY A 384 -14.18 -15.16 -35.09
C GLY A 384 -15.01 -14.15 -35.87
N ALA A 385 -15.30 -14.45 -37.14
CA ALA A 385 -16.10 -13.59 -38.03
C ALA A 385 -17.52 -13.35 -37.48
N ASP A 386 -18.17 -14.42 -37.03
CA ASP A 386 -19.53 -14.45 -36.48
C ASP A 386 -19.57 -14.65 -34.94
N GLY A 387 -18.40 -14.62 -34.29
CA GLY A 387 -18.19 -14.92 -32.87
C GLY A 387 -18.04 -13.69 -31.96
N CYS A 388 -17.83 -13.93 -30.67
CA CYS A 388 -17.51 -12.89 -29.69
C CYS A 388 -16.15 -12.25 -29.99
N CYS A 389 -15.83 -11.03 -29.60
CA CYS A 389 -16.69 -10.02 -28.99
C CYS A 389 -16.55 -8.74 -29.80
N TRP A 390 -17.60 -7.94 -29.84
CA TRP A 390 -17.57 -6.62 -30.44
C TRP A 390 -18.32 -5.64 -29.54
N GLY A 391 -18.09 -4.35 -29.78
CA GLY A 391 -18.79 -3.30 -29.06
C GLY A 391 -18.67 -1.98 -29.80
N GLN A 392 -19.49 -1.01 -29.39
CA GLN A 392 -19.62 0.27 -30.09
C GLN A 392 -18.66 1.32 -29.55
N LEU A 393 -18.14 2.15 -30.45
CA LEU A 393 -17.21 3.26 -30.20
C LEU A 393 -17.77 4.61 -30.65
N ASP A 394 -19.03 4.67 -31.09
CA ASP A 394 -19.68 5.91 -31.51
C ASP A 394 -19.75 6.92 -30.36
N ARG A 395 -19.91 6.43 -29.12
CA ARG A 395 -19.94 7.21 -27.88
C ARG A 395 -19.00 6.62 -26.85
N ILE A 396 -17.80 7.20 -26.75
CA ILE A 396 -16.80 6.85 -25.73
C ILE A 396 -16.98 7.78 -24.53
N ILE A 397 -17.27 7.19 -23.35
CA ILE A 397 -17.58 7.92 -22.13
C ILE A 397 -16.34 8.03 -21.23
N GLN A 398 -16.03 9.24 -20.76
CA GLN A 398 -14.89 9.54 -19.90
C GLN A 398 -15.39 9.98 -18.52
N ALA A 399 -14.94 9.29 -17.48
CA ALA A 399 -15.30 9.55 -16.09
C ALA A 399 -14.29 10.47 -15.40
N GLY A 400 -14.76 11.57 -14.83
CA GLY A 400 -13.92 12.53 -14.11
C GLY A 400 -13.36 12.01 -12.79
N PRO A 401 -12.59 12.85 -12.08
CA PRO A 401 -12.08 12.52 -10.75
C PRO A 401 -13.21 12.46 -9.71
N VAL A 402 -12.98 11.74 -8.61
CA VAL A 402 -13.87 11.75 -7.44
C VAL A 402 -13.52 12.95 -6.57
N ALA A 403 -14.52 13.73 -6.18
CA ALA A 403 -14.37 14.77 -5.18
C ALA A 403 -14.52 14.17 -3.77
N TYR A 404 -13.65 14.56 -2.84
CA TYR A 404 -13.68 14.10 -1.46
C TYR A 404 -13.92 15.25 -0.49
N GLN A 405 -14.75 15.01 0.50
CA GLN A 405 -14.87 15.83 1.70
C GLN A 405 -14.29 15.08 2.88
N GLU A 406 -13.30 15.67 3.55
CA GLU A 406 -12.74 15.08 4.78
C GLU A 406 -13.68 15.32 5.97
N LEU A 407 -14.03 14.24 6.67
CA LEU A 407 -14.82 14.28 7.90
C LEU A 407 -13.90 14.45 9.13
N PRO A 408 -14.42 14.91 10.29
CA PRO A 408 -13.61 15.15 11.49
C PRO A 408 -12.86 13.91 12.03
N ASP A 409 -13.32 12.71 11.69
CA ASP A 409 -12.69 11.44 12.07
C ASP A 409 -11.59 10.98 11.08
N GLY A 410 -11.29 11.79 10.06
CA GLY A 410 -10.32 11.48 9.00
C GLY A 410 -10.89 10.65 7.84
N THR A 411 -12.18 10.29 7.88
CA THR A 411 -12.86 9.57 6.79
C THR A 411 -13.03 10.47 5.57
N LEU A 412 -12.77 9.93 4.38
CA LEU A 412 -13.01 10.62 3.12
C LEU A 412 -14.43 10.31 2.63
N ARG A 413 -15.34 11.28 2.63
CA ARG A 413 -16.66 11.12 2.02
C ARG A 413 -16.58 11.39 0.53
N ALA A 414 -16.94 10.41 -0.29
CA ALA A 414 -17.05 10.59 -1.75
C ALA A 414 -18.25 11.48 -2.07
N GLY A 415 -18.07 12.47 -2.94
CA GLY A 415 -19.14 13.34 -3.39
C GLY A 415 -20.20 12.57 -4.18
N GLU A 416 -21.47 12.93 -3.98
CA GLU A 416 -22.57 12.41 -4.78
C GLU A 416 -22.75 13.26 -6.05
N THR A 417 -22.97 12.60 -7.17
CA THR A 417 -23.31 13.22 -8.45
C THR A 417 -24.63 12.66 -8.95
N PRO A 418 -25.54 13.50 -9.47
CA PRO A 418 -26.76 13.01 -10.08
C PRO A 418 -26.47 12.12 -11.30
N PRO A 419 -27.44 11.29 -11.72
CA PRO A 419 -27.33 10.53 -12.97
C PRO A 419 -26.96 11.46 -14.12
N ALA A 420 -26.07 11.00 -14.99
CA ALA A 420 -25.62 11.81 -16.11
C ALA A 420 -26.75 12.05 -17.13
N ASP A 421 -26.71 13.20 -17.78
CA ASP A 421 -27.65 13.53 -18.86
C ASP A 421 -27.61 12.44 -19.94
N ALA A 422 -28.78 11.95 -20.36
CA ALA A 422 -28.88 10.89 -21.38
C ALA A 422 -28.12 11.25 -22.67
N ARG A 423 -28.02 12.55 -23.00
CA ARG A 423 -27.27 13.06 -24.17
C ARG A 423 -25.78 12.75 -24.14
N VAL A 424 -25.22 12.46 -22.97
CA VAL A 424 -23.82 12.02 -22.83
C VAL A 424 -23.62 10.66 -23.51
N TYR A 425 -24.61 9.77 -23.42
CA TYR A 425 -24.51 8.42 -24.00
C TYR A 425 -25.03 8.36 -25.43
N GLY A 426 -25.83 9.33 -25.87
CA GLY A 426 -26.32 9.39 -27.24
C GLY A 426 -27.38 10.46 -27.46
N THR A 427 -27.57 10.83 -28.71
CA THR A 427 -28.57 11.78 -29.22
C THR A 427 -29.42 11.09 -30.30
N GLN A 428 -30.48 11.75 -30.77
CA GLN A 428 -31.29 11.21 -31.88
C GLN A 428 -30.50 11.00 -33.19
N SER A 429 -29.42 11.76 -33.39
CA SER A 429 -28.48 11.65 -34.52
C SER A 429 -27.36 10.63 -34.31
N THR A 430 -27.24 10.04 -33.11
CA THR A 430 -26.16 9.09 -32.81
C THR A 430 -26.46 7.72 -33.41
N VAL A 431 -25.56 7.18 -34.20
CA VAL A 431 -25.66 5.82 -34.73
C VAL A 431 -25.20 4.87 -33.64
N SER A 432 -26.09 4.51 -32.71
CA SER A 432 -25.83 3.55 -31.64
C SER A 432 -26.98 2.57 -31.56
N PHE A 433 -26.66 1.31 -31.33
CA PHE A 433 -27.61 0.20 -31.31
C PHE A 433 -27.81 -0.38 -29.91
N LEU A 434 -26.98 0.02 -28.94
CA LEU A 434 -27.13 -0.40 -27.55
C LEU A 434 -27.74 0.73 -26.71
N PRO A 435 -28.66 0.41 -25.79
CA PRO A 435 -29.20 1.38 -24.85
C PRO A 435 -28.14 1.79 -23.82
N ARG A 436 -28.45 2.81 -23.03
CA ARG A 436 -27.59 3.22 -21.91
C ARG A 436 -27.63 2.15 -20.81
N PRO A 437 -26.49 1.78 -20.20
CA PRO A 437 -26.47 0.81 -19.09
C PRO A 437 -27.44 1.20 -17.98
N TRP A 438 -28.21 0.25 -17.46
CA TRP A 438 -29.28 0.52 -16.50
C TRP A 438 -28.79 1.24 -15.22
N LEU A 439 -27.57 0.96 -14.78
CA LEU A 439 -26.99 1.56 -13.58
C LEU A 439 -26.50 3.00 -13.81
N ALA A 440 -26.47 3.48 -15.06
CA ALA A 440 -26.22 4.89 -15.37
C ALA A 440 -27.37 5.81 -14.91
N ASP A 441 -28.55 5.26 -14.63
CA ASP A 441 -29.70 5.99 -14.07
C ASP A 441 -29.61 6.17 -12.54
N ASP A 442 -28.62 5.55 -11.88
CA ASP A 442 -28.37 5.72 -10.45
C ASP A 442 -27.48 6.95 -10.14
N SER A 443 -27.42 7.36 -8.87
CA SER A 443 -26.44 8.36 -8.44
C SER A 443 -25.00 7.82 -8.56
N GLY A 444 -24.12 8.66 -9.11
CA GLY A 444 -22.69 8.37 -9.27
C GLY A 444 -21.84 9.10 -8.22
N SER A 445 -20.52 8.90 -8.30
CA SER A 445 -19.54 9.69 -7.52
C SER A 445 -18.59 10.51 -8.40
N ARG A 446 -18.84 10.53 -9.71
CA ARG A 446 -18.02 11.20 -10.73
C ARG A 446 -18.93 11.81 -11.78
N SER A 447 -18.52 12.95 -12.32
CA SER A 447 -19.10 13.44 -13.56
C SER A 447 -18.61 12.60 -14.74
N VAL A 448 -19.44 12.44 -15.76
CA VAL A 448 -19.05 11.77 -17.01
C VAL A 448 -19.29 12.69 -18.19
N LYS A 449 -18.45 12.57 -19.22
CA LYS A 449 -18.58 13.30 -20.48
C LYS A 449 -18.31 12.37 -21.66
N ALA A 450 -18.87 12.67 -22.82
CA ALA A 450 -18.52 11.97 -24.06
C ALA A 450 -17.33 12.64 -24.75
N ILE A 451 -16.54 11.86 -25.47
CA ILE A 451 -15.59 12.43 -26.44
C ILE A 451 -16.42 13.15 -27.54
N PRO A 452 -16.18 14.45 -27.79
CA PRO A 452 -16.92 15.18 -28.80
C PRO A 452 -16.56 14.66 -30.19
N ARG A 453 -17.59 14.46 -31.03
CA ARG A 453 -17.47 14.01 -32.42
C ARG A 453 -18.35 14.87 -33.32
N ALA A 454 -17.94 15.02 -34.57
CA ALA A 454 -18.76 15.68 -35.57
C ALA A 454 -20.01 14.83 -35.87
N GLU A 455 -21.19 15.40 -35.65
CA GLU A 455 -22.49 14.80 -35.99
C GLU A 455 -23.03 15.43 -37.30
N GLY A 456 -23.78 14.68 -38.10
CA GLY A 456 -24.46 15.22 -39.30
C GLY A 456 -23.74 15.09 -40.64
N SER A 457 -22.87 14.08 -40.81
CA SER A 457 -22.30 13.75 -42.13
C SER A 457 -23.38 13.20 -43.09
N ALA A 458 -23.22 13.43 -44.40
CA ALA A 458 -24.11 12.88 -45.43
C ALA A 458 -24.09 11.33 -45.50
N LEU A 459 -23.03 10.69 -44.98
CA LEU A 459 -22.91 9.24 -44.83
C LEU A 459 -22.95 8.86 -43.35
N THR A 460 -23.74 7.84 -43.03
CA THR A 460 -23.80 7.26 -41.68
C THR A 460 -22.43 6.68 -41.34
N GLN A 461 -21.84 7.07 -40.21
CA GLN A 461 -20.58 6.51 -39.75
C GLN A 461 -20.83 5.68 -38.50
N TYR A 462 -20.32 4.46 -38.49
CA TYR A 462 -20.42 3.53 -37.37
C TYR A 462 -19.02 3.09 -36.96
N HIS A 463 -18.66 3.31 -35.69
CA HIS A 463 -17.37 2.91 -35.16
C HIS A 463 -17.56 1.81 -34.14
N GLN A 464 -16.82 0.73 -34.29
CA GLN A 464 -16.88 -0.43 -33.39
C GLN A 464 -15.49 -0.97 -33.11
N TRP A 465 -15.39 -1.85 -32.13
CA TRP A 465 -14.22 -2.70 -31.94
C TRP A 465 -14.59 -4.16 -32.12
N LYS A 466 -13.60 -4.98 -32.48
CA LYS A 466 -13.71 -6.43 -32.57
C LYS A 466 -12.53 -7.09 -31.88
N ALA A 467 -12.82 -8.11 -31.10
CA ALA A 467 -11.81 -8.89 -30.41
C ALA A 467 -10.95 -9.66 -31.43
N VAL A 468 -9.62 -9.57 -31.29
CA VAL A 468 -8.64 -10.40 -32.02
C VAL A 468 -8.07 -11.52 -31.13
N GLY A 469 -8.22 -11.37 -29.81
CA GLY A 469 -7.84 -12.34 -28.81
C GLY A 469 -8.37 -11.99 -27.43
N VAL A 470 -8.14 -12.88 -26.48
CA VAL A 470 -8.61 -12.80 -25.10
C VAL A 470 -7.41 -12.96 -24.16
N PHE A 471 -7.24 -12.06 -23.20
CA PHE A 471 -6.19 -12.15 -22.19
C PHE A 471 -6.77 -12.37 -20.79
N ASP A 472 -6.10 -13.18 -19.96
CA ASP A 472 -6.44 -13.32 -18.55
C ASP A 472 -5.62 -12.31 -17.73
N PRO A 473 -6.26 -11.28 -17.13
CA PRO A 473 -5.54 -10.28 -16.35
C PRO A 473 -4.76 -10.88 -15.18
N GLU A 474 -5.16 -12.03 -14.63
CA GLU A 474 -4.44 -12.69 -13.51
C GLU A 474 -3.10 -13.32 -13.92
N LYS A 475 -2.83 -13.49 -15.23
CA LYS A 475 -1.58 -14.07 -15.74
C LYS A 475 -0.48 -13.04 -16.03
N LEU A 476 -0.79 -11.74 -15.91
CA LEU A 476 0.21 -10.68 -16.11
C LEU A 476 1.28 -10.73 -14.99
N ALA A 477 2.52 -10.38 -15.30
CA ALA A 477 3.60 -10.34 -14.31
C ALA A 477 3.37 -9.18 -13.32
N GLY A 478 3.37 -9.47 -12.01
CA GLY A 478 3.21 -8.45 -10.96
C GLY A 478 2.37 -8.88 -9.74
N PHE A 479 1.63 -9.99 -9.81
CA PHE A 479 0.67 -10.39 -8.77
C PHE A 479 1.26 -11.22 -7.62
N SER A 480 2.29 -10.74 -6.92
CA SER A 480 2.70 -11.37 -5.66
C SER A 480 1.88 -10.83 -4.48
N ASP A 481 1.29 -11.71 -3.67
CA ASP A 481 0.33 -11.34 -2.60
C ASP A 481 0.89 -10.43 -1.49
N LEU A 482 2.21 -10.35 -1.34
CA LEU A 482 2.87 -9.62 -0.24
C LEU A 482 3.47 -8.26 -0.66
N GLY A 483 3.62 -8.01 -1.97
CA GLY A 483 4.16 -6.77 -2.54
C GLY A 483 3.13 -5.90 -3.27
N LYS A 484 1.83 -6.20 -3.13
CA LYS A 484 0.72 -5.54 -3.84
C LYS A 484 0.67 -4.05 -3.52
N VAL A 485 1.30 -3.23 -4.34
CA VAL A 485 1.03 -1.79 -4.38
C VAL A 485 -0.12 -1.57 -5.34
N PRO A 486 -1.24 -0.93 -4.94
CA PRO A 486 -2.41 -0.75 -5.78
C PRO A 486 -2.23 0.35 -6.83
N LEU A 487 -1.07 0.35 -7.50
CA LEU A 487 -0.73 1.13 -8.67
C LEU A 487 -0.73 0.26 -9.94
N GLU A 488 -1.05 -1.03 -9.80
CA GLU A 488 -1.20 -1.98 -10.90
C GLU A 488 -2.41 -1.59 -11.78
N THR A 489 -2.18 -1.48 -13.08
CA THR A 489 -3.15 -0.89 -14.01
C THR A 489 -4.33 -1.81 -14.32
N TYR A 490 -4.15 -3.13 -14.23
CA TYR A 490 -5.13 -4.14 -14.67
C TYR A 490 -5.84 -4.85 -13.53
N GLU A 491 -5.54 -4.51 -12.27
CA GLU A 491 -6.14 -5.16 -11.11
C GLU A 491 -7.46 -4.47 -10.73
N PRO A 492 -8.56 -5.22 -10.54
CA PRO A 492 -9.79 -4.63 -10.02
C PRO A 492 -9.58 -4.17 -8.57
N PRO A 493 -10.11 -3.00 -8.17
CA PRO A 493 -9.96 -2.54 -6.80
C PRO A 493 -10.86 -3.39 -5.90
N ALA A 494 -10.27 -4.15 -4.98
CA ALA A 494 -11.01 -4.88 -3.96
C ALA A 494 -11.22 -3.97 -2.74
N VAL A 495 -12.47 -3.55 -2.52
CA VAL A 495 -12.78 -2.58 -1.47
C VAL A 495 -13.73 -3.21 -0.43
N PRO A 496 -13.17 -3.80 0.66
CA PRO A 496 -13.98 -4.40 1.72
C PRO A 496 -14.69 -3.35 2.59
N GLY A 497 -15.69 -3.79 3.35
CA GLY A 497 -16.35 -2.96 4.36
C GLY A 497 -15.43 -2.61 5.53
N ALA A 498 -15.31 -1.32 5.83
CA ALA A 498 -14.48 -0.79 6.91
C ALA A 498 -15.06 -1.10 8.30
N ASP A 499 -16.39 -1.10 8.42
CA ASP A 499 -17.11 -1.40 9.67
C ASP A 499 -17.97 -2.67 9.55
N GLU A 500 -18.47 -3.15 10.70
CA GLU A 500 -19.28 -4.37 10.76
C GLU A 500 -20.58 -4.24 9.98
N ARG A 501 -21.21 -3.05 9.99
CA ARG A 501 -22.42 -2.75 9.21
C ARG A 501 -22.18 -2.92 7.72
N SER A 502 -21.11 -2.35 7.19
CA SER A 502 -20.75 -2.42 5.77
C SER A 502 -20.30 -3.81 5.37
N ARG A 503 -19.57 -4.52 6.25
CA ARG A 503 -19.22 -5.95 6.03
C ARG A 503 -20.46 -6.84 5.99
N ALA A 504 -21.42 -6.64 6.89
CA ALA A 504 -22.67 -7.37 6.90
C ALA A 504 -23.51 -7.07 5.65
N ALA A 505 -23.61 -5.80 5.24
CA ALA A 505 -24.32 -5.40 4.02
C ALA A 505 -23.73 -6.06 2.76
N LEU A 506 -22.40 -6.13 2.66
CA LEU A 506 -21.71 -6.78 1.53
C LEU A 506 -21.61 -8.32 1.65
N GLY A 507 -22.15 -8.91 2.71
CA GLY A 507 -22.05 -10.36 2.97
C GLY A 507 -20.60 -10.86 3.08
N GLY A 508 -19.71 -10.07 3.68
CA GLY A 508 -18.29 -10.40 3.87
C GLY A 508 -17.42 -10.33 2.61
N ARG A 509 -17.97 -9.93 1.46
CA ARG A 509 -17.26 -9.82 0.18
C ARG A 509 -16.88 -8.36 -0.12
N PRO A 510 -15.81 -8.08 -0.88
CA PRO A 510 -15.50 -6.72 -1.31
C PRO A 510 -16.53 -6.21 -2.32
N LEU A 511 -16.75 -4.89 -2.31
CA LEU A 511 -17.50 -4.20 -3.35
C LEU A 511 -16.72 -4.28 -4.67
N GLN A 512 -17.42 -4.56 -5.77
CA GLN A 512 -16.87 -4.62 -7.13
C GLN A 512 -17.37 -3.44 -7.98
N PRO A 513 -16.67 -3.12 -9.09
CA PRO A 513 -17.20 -2.21 -10.10
C PRO A 513 -18.58 -2.67 -10.59
N SER A 514 -19.54 -1.75 -10.62
CA SER A 514 -20.95 -2.07 -10.83
C SER A 514 -21.44 -1.85 -12.27
N GLY A 515 -20.53 -1.51 -13.19
CA GLY A 515 -20.87 -1.19 -14.58
C GLY A 515 -21.50 0.19 -14.74
N ASN A 516 -21.48 1.06 -13.74
CA ASN A 516 -21.79 2.49 -13.90
C ASN A 516 -20.50 3.27 -14.20
N PRO A 517 -20.34 3.89 -15.40
CA PRO A 517 -19.17 4.72 -15.71
C PRO A 517 -18.98 5.90 -14.74
N ALA A 518 -20.06 6.40 -14.13
CA ALA A 518 -20.05 7.47 -13.12
C ALA A 518 -19.86 6.92 -11.69
N GLY A 519 -19.75 5.61 -11.52
CA GLY A 519 -19.63 4.94 -10.21
C GLY A 519 -18.34 5.29 -9.46
N TYR A 520 -18.33 4.98 -8.17
CA TYR A 520 -17.17 5.25 -7.31
C TYR A 520 -15.93 4.42 -7.70
N LEU A 521 -16.11 3.11 -7.92
CA LEU A 521 -15.05 2.21 -8.36
C LEU A 521 -14.95 2.22 -9.87
N SER A 522 -13.76 2.53 -10.39
CA SER A 522 -13.47 2.37 -11.82
C SER A 522 -13.15 0.91 -12.12
N ALA A 523 -13.72 0.39 -13.21
CA ALA A 523 -13.23 -0.84 -13.79
C ALA A 523 -11.81 -0.60 -14.36
N PRO A 524 -10.89 -1.59 -14.26
CA PRO A 524 -9.61 -1.52 -14.96
C PRO A 524 -9.83 -1.48 -16.50
N PRO A 525 -8.82 -1.10 -17.30
CA PRO A 525 -8.89 -1.18 -18.76
C PRO A 525 -8.94 -2.64 -19.21
N LEU A 526 -10.15 -3.13 -19.46
CA LEU A 526 -10.46 -4.51 -19.82
C LEU A 526 -10.52 -4.75 -21.33
N LEU A 527 -10.38 -3.69 -22.12
CA LEU A 527 -10.20 -3.73 -23.57
C LEU A 527 -8.90 -3.01 -23.92
N LEU A 528 -8.03 -3.69 -24.65
CA LEU A 528 -6.75 -3.15 -25.10
C LEU A 528 -6.70 -3.04 -26.62
N THR A 529 -6.47 -1.84 -27.15
CA THR A 529 -6.13 -1.63 -28.56
C THR A 529 -4.69 -1.12 -28.69
N ASN A 530 -4.19 -0.95 -29.90
CA ASN A 530 -2.84 -0.42 -30.12
C ASN A 530 -2.87 1.12 -30.22
N LEU A 531 -1.80 1.77 -29.79
CA LEU A 531 -1.64 3.23 -29.89
C LEU A 531 -1.76 3.76 -31.33
N ALA A 532 -1.31 2.98 -32.32
CA ALA A 532 -1.39 3.35 -33.73
C ALA A 532 -2.84 3.50 -34.25
N SER A 533 -3.81 2.86 -33.60
CA SER A 533 -5.23 2.93 -33.95
C SER A 533 -5.91 4.21 -33.47
N VAL A 534 -5.36 4.89 -32.44
CA VAL A 534 -6.01 6.04 -31.79
C VAL A 534 -6.27 7.21 -32.75
N PRO A 535 -5.32 7.66 -33.60
CA PRO A 535 -5.57 8.78 -34.51
C PRO A 535 -6.72 8.52 -35.49
N LYS A 536 -6.86 7.26 -35.95
CA LYS A 536 -7.94 6.85 -36.87
C LYS A 536 -9.27 6.68 -36.13
N LEU A 537 -9.25 6.21 -34.87
CA LEU A 537 -10.43 6.15 -34.00
C LEU A 537 -10.99 7.54 -33.65
N LEU A 538 -10.11 8.53 -33.51
CA LEU A 538 -10.46 9.91 -33.15
C LEU A 538 -10.45 10.87 -34.35
N VAL A 539 -10.46 10.36 -35.58
CA VAL A 539 -10.30 11.19 -36.81
C VAL A 539 -11.37 12.27 -36.95
N ASP A 540 -12.59 11.99 -36.51
CA ASP A 540 -13.75 12.91 -36.54
C ASP A 540 -13.99 13.62 -35.20
N SER A 541 -13.02 13.53 -34.28
CA SER A 541 -13.07 14.17 -32.97
C SER A 541 -12.16 15.41 -32.91
N MET A 542 -12.66 16.44 -32.26
CA MET A 542 -11.90 17.64 -31.90
C MET A 542 -11.20 17.51 -30.53
N SER A 543 -11.20 16.31 -29.94
CA SER A 543 -10.58 16.08 -28.63
C SER A 543 -9.06 16.30 -28.69
N PRO A 544 -8.47 17.00 -27.71
CA PRO A 544 -7.01 17.12 -27.56
C PRO A 544 -6.28 15.77 -27.48
N GLN A 545 -6.98 14.70 -27.08
CA GLN A 545 -6.43 13.33 -27.07
C GLN A 545 -6.02 12.83 -28.46
N ARG A 546 -6.50 13.44 -29.54
CA ARG A 546 -6.06 13.07 -30.89
C ARG A 546 -4.56 13.33 -31.09
N THR A 547 -4.02 14.41 -30.53
CA THR A 547 -2.60 14.79 -30.67
C THR A 547 -1.77 14.38 -29.46
N ALA A 548 -2.39 14.30 -28.28
CA ALA A 548 -1.77 13.85 -27.04
C ALA A 548 -2.56 12.68 -26.40
N PRO A 549 -2.55 11.47 -27.01
CA PRO A 549 -3.40 10.36 -26.57
C PRO A 549 -2.93 9.70 -25.28
N ILE A 550 -1.64 9.77 -24.96
CA ILE A 550 -1.04 9.02 -23.86
C ILE A 550 -1.46 9.65 -22.53
N SER A 551 -1.95 8.82 -21.62
CA SER A 551 -2.49 9.22 -20.31
C SER A 551 -1.47 9.01 -19.20
N ALA A 552 -0.58 8.03 -19.35
CA ALA A 552 0.60 7.84 -18.50
C ALA A 552 1.66 7.00 -19.22
N ILE A 553 2.90 7.10 -18.75
CA ILE A 553 3.99 6.20 -19.15
C ILE A 553 4.51 5.51 -17.90
N ARG A 554 4.47 4.17 -17.90
CA ARG A 554 5.02 3.32 -16.82
C ARG A 554 6.43 2.91 -17.21
N VAL A 555 7.41 3.23 -16.37
CA VAL A 555 8.82 3.11 -16.69
C VAL A 555 9.53 2.17 -15.73
N ARG A 556 10.23 1.18 -16.29
CA ARG A 556 11.21 0.34 -15.59
C ARG A 556 12.61 0.87 -15.85
N VAL A 557 13.38 1.05 -14.79
CA VAL A 557 14.75 1.56 -14.84
C VAL A 557 15.72 0.39 -14.92
N ALA A 558 16.71 0.48 -15.82
CA ALA A 558 17.69 -0.58 -16.01
C ALA A 558 18.51 -0.82 -14.72
N ASP A 559 18.86 -2.07 -14.44
CA ASP A 559 19.64 -2.50 -13.27
C ASP A 559 18.94 -2.26 -11.92
N VAL A 560 17.61 -2.40 -11.87
CA VAL A 560 16.80 -2.26 -10.64
C VAL A 560 15.97 -3.52 -10.40
N ASP A 561 16.44 -4.39 -9.50
CA ASP A 561 15.76 -5.64 -9.13
C ASP A 561 14.97 -5.55 -7.81
N GLY A 562 15.12 -4.43 -7.09
CA GLY A 562 14.51 -4.18 -5.78
C GLY A 562 14.97 -2.86 -5.17
N TYR A 563 14.42 -2.53 -3.99
CA TYR A 563 14.74 -1.29 -3.30
C TYR A 563 16.13 -1.35 -2.67
N SER A 564 17.06 -0.54 -3.15
CA SER A 564 18.34 -0.27 -2.48
C SER A 564 18.65 1.22 -2.57
N ASP A 565 19.57 1.76 -1.75
CA ASP A 565 19.94 3.18 -1.85
C ASP A 565 20.52 3.52 -3.24
N ARG A 566 21.26 2.59 -3.83
CA ARG A 566 21.79 2.72 -5.19
C ARG A 566 20.66 2.73 -6.23
N SER A 567 19.70 1.80 -6.10
CA SER A 567 18.53 1.74 -6.99
C SER A 567 17.68 3.00 -6.85
N ALA A 568 17.40 3.45 -5.62
CA ALA A 568 16.60 4.62 -5.33
C ALA A 568 17.23 5.90 -5.89
N GLU A 569 18.55 6.09 -5.75
CA GLU A 569 19.24 7.24 -6.31
C GLU A 569 19.28 7.19 -7.84
N ARG A 570 19.48 6.00 -8.43
CA ARG A 570 19.42 5.81 -9.88
C ARG A 570 18.03 6.13 -10.44
N VAL A 571 16.98 5.61 -9.81
CA VAL A 571 15.59 5.92 -10.16
C VAL A 571 15.31 7.41 -10.00
N ARG A 572 15.78 8.06 -8.93
CA ARG A 572 15.65 9.51 -8.72
C ARG A 572 16.29 10.31 -9.86
N LEU A 573 17.50 9.96 -10.27
CA LEU A 573 18.21 10.62 -11.37
C LEU A 573 17.51 10.43 -12.71
N VAL A 574 16.99 9.24 -13.01
CA VAL A 574 16.21 8.98 -14.23
C VAL A 574 14.91 9.76 -14.20
N ALA A 575 14.20 9.79 -13.07
CA ALA A 575 12.97 10.55 -12.89
C ALA A 575 13.19 12.06 -13.11
N GLU A 576 14.27 12.61 -12.56
CA GLU A 576 14.65 14.01 -12.72
C GLU A 576 14.97 14.35 -14.19
N ARG A 577 15.69 13.46 -14.89
CA ARG A 577 15.96 13.62 -16.34
C ARG A 577 14.68 13.57 -17.19
N ILE A 578 13.75 12.66 -16.88
CA ILE A 578 12.46 12.59 -17.57
C ILE A 578 11.71 13.91 -17.42
N ASN A 579 11.62 14.44 -16.20
CA ASN A 579 10.94 15.72 -15.94
C ASN A 579 11.62 16.86 -16.71
N GLN A 580 12.94 16.99 -16.60
CA GLN A 580 13.70 18.05 -17.30
C GLN A 580 13.57 17.99 -18.81
N ALA A 581 13.53 16.79 -19.41
CA ALA A 581 13.44 16.62 -20.85
C ALA A 581 12.02 16.88 -21.41
N THR A 582 10.99 16.49 -20.66
CA THR A 582 9.61 16.43 -21.16
C THR A 582 8.65 17.47 -20.56
N GLY A 583 9.00 18.03 -19.41
CA GLY A 583 8.14 18.90 -18.59
C GLY A 583 6.95 18.16 -17.93
N LEU A 584 6.96 16.83 -17.92
CA LEU A 584 5.88 16.00 -17.37
C LEU A 584 6.03 15.79 -15.86
N ASP A 585 4.91 15.50 -15.19
CA ASP A 585 4.93 15.15 -13.78
C ASP A 585 5.47 13.72 -13.61
N VAL A 586 6.48 13.55 -12.78
CA VAL A 586 7.13 12.26 -12.55
C VAL A 586 7.01 11.85 -11.09
N ASP A 587 6.45 10.67 -10.85
CA ASP A 587 6.35 10.04 -9.54
C ASP A 587 7.25 8.81 -9.45
N ILE A 588 7.94 8.66 -8.33
CA ILE A 588 8.76 7.49 -8.04
C ILE A 588 7.87 6.48 -7.30
N THR A 589 7.61 5.35 -7.94
CA THR A 589 6.81 4.25 -7.38
C THR A 589 7.67 3.22 -6.65
N LEU A 590 8.98 3.17 -6.94
CA LEU A 590 9.92 2.34 -6.20
C LEU A 590 9.87 2.64 -4.70
N GLY A 591 9.62 1.62 -3.89
CA GLY A 591 9.55 1.78 -2.43
C GLY A 591 8.21 2.32 -1.90
N SER A 592 7.15 2.25 -2.71
CA SER A 592 5.79 2.61 -2.26
C SER A 592 5.18 1.52 -1.36
N SER A 593 4.23 1.91 -0.52
CA SER A 593 3.52 0.98 0.38
C SER A 593 2.01 1.25 0.35
N PRO A 594 1.16 0.21 0.49
CA PRO A 594 -0.26 0.37 0.75
C PRO A 594 -0.52 1.17 2.04
N ALA A 595 -1.51 2.04 1.98
CA ALA A 595 -1.94 2.99 2.99
C ALA A 595 -3.48 2.99 3.05
N PRO A 596 -4.11 2.11 3.86
CA PRO A 596 -5.57 2.03 3.98
C PRO A 596 -6.20 3.38 4.31
N GLN A 597 -7.17 3.80 3.50
CA GLN A 597 -8.04 4.95 3.73
C GLN A 597 -9.47 4.47 3.93
N THR A 598 -10.18 5.07 4.90
CA THR A 598 -11.61 4.83 5.07
C THR A 598 -12.38 5.82 4.21
N VAL A 599 -13.22 5.29 3.32
CA VAL A 599 -14.06 6.07 2.42
C VAL A 599 -15.54 5.85 2.74
N ALA A 600 -16.30 6.92 2.93
CA ALA A 600 -17.75 6.87 3.04
C ALA A 600 -18.38 7.08 1.67
N LEU A 601 -19.11 6.07 1.20
CA LEU A 601 -19.86 6.07 -0.06
C LEU A 601 -21.35 6.34 0.23
N PRO A 602 -21.93 7.42 -0.35
CA PRO A 602 -23.35 7.71 -0.19
C PRO A 602 -24.29 6.60 -0.68
N ALA A 603 -25.51 6.60 -0.13
CA ALA A 603 -26.57 5.70 -0.55
C ALA A 603 -26.94 5.91 -2.03
N GLY A 604 -27.26 4.82 -2.74
CA GLY A 604 -27.74 4.86 -4.12
C GLY A 604 -29.27 4.99 -4.19
N LYS A 605 -29.79 5.48 -5.31
CA LYS A 605 -31.24 5.56 -5.58
C LYS A 605 -31.88 4.19 -5.76
N PHE A 606 -31.10 3.17 -6.15
CA PHE A 606 -31.59 1.80 -6.30
C PHE A 606 -31.47 0.94 -5.04
N GLY A 607 -31.37 1.57 -3.87
CA GLY A 607 -31.49 0.89 -2.57
C GLY A 607 -30.17 0.54 -1.89
N ARG A 608 -29.01 0.78 -2.53
CA ARG A 608 -27.71 0.60 -1.87
C ARG A 608 -27.62 1.52 -0.65
N PRO A 609 -27.40 0.99 0.57
CA PRO A 609 -27.24 1.82 1.76
C PRO A 609 -25.92 2.62 1.71
N GLU A 610 -25.76 3.61 2.59
CA GLU A 610 -24.45 4.22 2.82
C GLU A 610 -23.46 3.14 3.30
N LEU A 611 -22.26 3.12 2.70
CA LEU A 611 -21.21 2.16 3.01
C LEU A 611 -19.94 2.88 3.47
N ARG A 612 -19.30 2.37 4.51
CA ARG A 612 -17.92 2.72 4.86
C ARG A 612 -17.00 1.62 4.34
N LEU A 613 -16.06 2.01 3.50
CA LEU A 613 -15.23 1.14 2.69
C LEU A 613 -13.76 1.38 3.01
N THR A 614 -12.93 0.34 2.99
CA THR A 614 -11.48 0.47 3.15
C THR A 614 -10.81 0.36 1.78
N GLU A 615 -10.18 1.44 1.31
CA GLU A 615 -9.44 1.47 0.05
C GLU A 615 -7.94 1.62 0.36
N ASN A 616 -7.10 0.72 -0.13
CA ASN A 616 -5.66 0.81 0.07
C ASN A 616 -5.06 1.83 -0.90
N TRP A 617 -4.68 3.02 -0.44
CA TRP A 617 -3.98 3.99 -1.30
C TRP A 617 -2.48 3.70 -1.31
N SER A 618 -1.72 4.26 -2.23
CA SER A 618 -0.28 4.02 -2.32
C SER A 618 0.49 5.23 -1.80
N ALA A 619 1.17 5.07 -0.67
CA ALA A 619 2.07 6.07 -0.14
C ALA A 619 3.43 5.98 -0.87
N LEU A 620 3.82 7.07 -1.54
CA LEU A 620 5.04 7.11 -2.35
C LEU A 620 6.29 7.33 -1.46
N GLY A 621 7.39 6.64 -1.78
CA GLY A 621 8.70 6.87 -1.16
C GLY A 621 8.83 6.44 0.31
N VAL A 622 7.89 5.63 0.82
CA VAL A 622 7.87 5.14 2.21
C VAL A 622 9.15 4.39 2.56
N ALA A 623 9.63 3.50 1.67
CA ALA A 623 10.87 2.75 1.88
C ALA A 623 12.08 3.68 2.14
N SER A 624 12.20 4.79 1.40
CA SER A 624 13.30 5.74 1.57
C SER A 624 13.24 6.51 2.88
N THR A 625 12.03 6.81 3.35
CA THR A 625 11.85 7.44 4.67
C THR A 625 12.17 6.45 5.79
N ILE A 626 11.79 5.18 5.64
CA ILE A 626 12.09 4.11 6.60
C ILE A 626 13.60 3.87 6.67
N THR A 627 14.28 3.62 5.54
CA THR A 627 15.72 3.29 5.57
C THR A 627 16.57 4.44 6.08
N LYS A 628 16.35 5.68 5.60
CA LYS A 628 17.08 6.86 6.07
C LYS A 628 16.87 7.12 7.57
N ALA A 629 15.65 6.90 8.06
CA ALA A 629 15.36 7.08 9.48
C ALA A 629 15.99 5.98 10.35
N VAL A 630 15.96 4.72 9.91
CA VAL A 630 16.60 3.59 10.60
C VAL A 630 18.12 3.75 10.64
N ASP A 631 18.74 4.20 9.55
CA ASP A 631 20.19 4.42 9.46
C ASP A 631 20.66 5.51 10.42
N ARG A 632 19.96 6.66 10.44
CA ARG A 632 20.30 7.77 11.35
C ARG A 632 20.10 7.37 12.81
N LYS A 633 19.02 6.63 13.13
CA LYS A 633 18.75 6.11 14.49
C LYS A 633 19.85 5.15 14.95
N SER A 634 20.20 4.18 14.10
CA SER A 634 21.22 3.16 14.39
C SER A 634 22.60 3.79 14.60
N ALA A 635 22.96 4.79 13.79
CA ALA A 635 24.22 5.50 13.92
C ALA A 635 24.31 6.28 15.24
N VAL A 636 23.25 7.00 15.63
CA VAL A 636 23.25 7.76 16.89
C VAL A 636 23.32 6.82 18.10
N LEU A 637 22.56 5.72 18.09
CA LEU A 637 22.64 4.70 19.13
C LEU A 637 24.04 4.11 19.26
N PHE A 638 24.66 3.75 18.14
CA PHE A 638 26.01 3.21 18.10
C PHE A 638 27.04 4.19 18.72
N VAL A 639 26.97 5.47 18.37
CA VAL A 639 27.84 6.51 18.94
C VAL A 639 27.61 6.67 20.45
N LEU A 640 26.36 6.66 20.91
CA LEU A 640 26.02 6.77 22.34
C LEU A 640 26.58 5.59 23.14
N VAL A 641 26.37 4.36 22.67
CA VAL A 641 26.92 3.14 23.30
C VAL A 641 28.45 3.21 23.36
N LEU A 642 29.10 3.61 22.27
CA LEU A 642 30.55 3.77 22.21
C LEU A 642 31.06 4.75 23.29
N VAL A 643 30.40 5.92 23.42
CA VAL A 643 30.80 6.95 24.40
C VAL A 643 30.62 6.42 25.83
N VAL A 644 29.53 5.73 26.14
CA VAL A 644 29.33 5.12 27.47
C VAL A 644 30.41 4.10 27.78
N CYS A 645 30.74 3.22 26.83
CA CYS A 645 31.81 2.23 27.02
C CYS A 645 33.17 2.90 27.25
N VAL A 646 33.50 3.95 26.51
CA VAL A 646 34.75 4.73 26.72
C VAL A 646 34.77 5.35 28.11
N LEU A 647 33.68 5.98 28.55
CA LEU A 647 33.61 6.63 29.87
C LEU A 647 33.72 5.62 31.02
N PHE A 648 33.02 4.48 30.91
CA PHE A 648 33.08 3.40 31.88
C PHE A 648 34.51 2.84 31.97
N LEU A 649 35.14 2.56 30.83
CA LEU A 649 36.49 2.04 30.77
C LEU A 649 37.52 3.05 31.28
N ALA A 650 37.37 4.33 30.93
CA ALA A 650 38.24 5.40 31.41
C ALA A 650 38.15 5.56 32.94
N ASN A 651 36.96 5.37 33.51
CA ASN A 651 36.78 5.35 34.97
C ASN A 651 37.51 4.16 35.60
N ALA A 652 37.29 2.95 35.09
CA ALA A 652 37.93 1.73 35.59
C ALA A 652 39.46 1.81 35.52
N VAL A 653 40.01 2.24 34.38
CA VAL A 653 41.45 2.42 34.20
C VAL A 653 41.99 3.54 35.11
N SER A 654 41.26 4.66 35.26
CA SER A 654 41.67 5.73 36.18
C SER A 654 41.70 5.26 37.63
N ALA A 655 40.76 4.41 38.04
CA ALA A 655 40.73 3.82 39.37
C ALA A 655 41.95 2.91 39.59
N ALA A 656 42.25 2.00 38.65
CA ALA A 656 43.39 1.10 38.77
C ALA A 656 44.75 1.81 38.77
N VAL A 657 44.89 2.91 38.02
CA VAL A 657 46.10 3.74 38.05
C VAL A 657 46.25 4.49 39.38
N ARG A 658 45.13 4.93 40.00
CA ARG A 658 45.16 5.62 41.30
C ARG A 658 45.60 4.71 42.43
N ASP A 659 45.09 3.48 42.47
CA ASP A 659 45.47 2.45 43.42
C ASP A 659 46.98 2.13 43.39
N ARG A 660 47.66 2.50 42.30
CA ARG A 660 49.09 2.25 42.06
C ARG A 660 49.95 3.51 42.20
N ARG A 661 49.37 4.66 42.53
CA ARG A 661 50.14 5.92 42.69
C ARG A 661 51.36 5.81 43.61
N PRO A 662 51.32 5.12 44.77
CA PRO A 662 52.50 4.98 45.62
C PRO A 662 53.64 4.22 44.93
N GLU A 663 53.31 3.16 44.21
CA GLU A 663 54.27 2.32 43.48
C GLU A 663 54.84 3.06 42.26
N LEU A 664 54.00 3.76 41.51
CA LEU A 664 54.43 4.61 40.40
C LEU A 664 55.32 5.76 40.89
N ALA A 665 55.08 6.29 42.09
CA ALA A 665 55.92 7.31 42.72
C ALA A 665 57.28 6.75 43.14
N VAL A 666 57.35 5.53 43.69
CA VAL A 666 58.63 4.85 43.96
C VAL A 666 59.43 4.65 42.67
N LEU A 667 58.79 4.18 41.60
CA LEU A 667 59.45 4.04 40.29
C LEU A 667 59.96 5.38 39.75
N ALA A 668 59.18 6.45 39.90
CA ALA A 668 59.61 7.81 39.54
C ALA A 668 60.80 8.30 40.39
N CYS A 669 60.81 8.02 41.70
CA CYS A 669 61.93 8.33 42.59
C CYS A 669 63.20 7.53 42.25
N LEU A 670 63.05 6.32 41.71
CA LEU A 670 64.15 5.49 41.19
C LEU A 670 64.63 5.91 39.79
N GLY A 671 64.19 7.07 39.29
CA GLY A 671 64.69 7.67 38.04
C GLY A 671 63.97 7.22 36.77
N TRP A 672 62.81 6.57 36.86
CA TRP A 672 62.06 6.21 35.65
C TRP A 672 61.50 7.45 34.93
N PRO A 673 61.76 7.63 33.62
CA PRO A 673 61.22 8.76 32.87
C PRO A 673 59.71 8.65 32.68
N ALA A 674 59.01 9.79 32.71
CA ALA A 674 57.56 9.91 32.54
C ALA A 674 56.99 9.11 31.35
N ARG A 675 57.72 9.06 30.22
CA ARG A 675 57.33 8.30 29.02
C ARG A 675 57.30 6.79 29.27
N ARG A 676 58.22 6.24 30.09
CA ARG A 676 58.21 4.80 30.44
C ARG A 676 57.09 4.45 31.39
N ILE A 677 56.73 5.35 32.32
CA ILE A 677 55.58 5.19 33.21
C ILE A 677 54.28 5.18 32.40
N GLY A 678 54.14 6.12 31.45
CA GLY A 678 53.01 6.14 30.52
C GLY A 678 52.94 4.87 29.65
N ALA A 679 54.06 4.44 29.07
CA ALA A 679 54.14 3.23 28.25
C ALA A 679 53.82 1.95 29.04
N LEU A 680 54.19 1.88 30.33
CA LEU A 680 53.86 0.77 31.20
C LEU A 680 52.33 0.64 31.39
N ILE A 681 51.66 1.76 31.72
CA ILE A 681 50.20 1.79 31.92
C ILE A 681 49.48 1.46 30.61
N LEU A 682 49.87 2.09 29.50
CA LEU A 682 49.29 1.82 28.18
C LEU A 682 49.52 0.37 27.75
N GLY A 683 50.69 -0.21 28.05
CA GLY A 683 50.99 -1.62 27.76
C GLY A 683 50.13 -2.60 28.55
N GLU A 684 49.89 -2.34 29.84
CA GLU A 684 48.97 -3.14 30.66
C GLU A 684 47.52 -3.04 30.15
N VAL A 685 47.06 -1.83 29.87
CA VAL A 685 45.71 -1.58 29.36
C VAL A 685 45.52 -2.20 27.97
N ALA A 686 46.54 -2.16 27.11
CA ALA A 686 46.53 -2.81 25.81
C ALA A 686 46.47 -4.35 25.94
N ALA A 687 47.26 -4.94 26.83
CA ALA A 687 47.25 -6.38 27.07
C ALA A 687 45.90 -6.85 27.63
N LEU A 688 45.33 -6.12 28.59
CA LEU A 688 44.00 -6.40 29.13
C LEU A 688 42.89 -6.16 28.10
N GLY A 689 43.02 -5.14 27.26
CA GLY A 689 42.10 -4.86 26.14
C GLY A 689 42.10 -5.97 25.09
N LEU A 690 43.28 -6.49 24.72
CA LEU A 690 43.41 -7.64 23.81
C LEU A 690 42.81 -8.91 24.41
N ALA A 691 43.12 -9.21 25.68
CA ALA A 691 42.57 -10.37 26.37
C ALA A 691 41.04 -10.28 26.48
N ALA A 692 40.50 -9.12 26.88
CA ALA A 692 39.07 -8.87 26.93
C ALA A 692 38.41 -8.93 25.54
N GLY A 693 39.09 -8.43 24.50
CA GLY A 693 38.63 -8.53 23.11
C GLY A 693 38.48 -9.99 22.67
N LEU A 694 39.51 -10.82 22.86
CA LEU A 694 39.46 -12.25 22.52
C LEU A 694 38.40 -13.00 23.32
N LEU A 695 38.30 -12.73 24.61
CA LEU A 695 37.26 -13.31 25.48
C LEU A 695 35.86 -12.86 25.04
N SER A 696 35.69 -11.61 24.61
CA SER A 696 34.40 -11.10 24.14
C SER A 696 33.95 -11.78 22.85
N VAL A 697 34.86 -12.15 21.94
CA VAL A 697 34.52 -12.94 20.75
C VAL A 697 33.98 -14.31 21.15
N ALA A 698 34.63 -14.98 22.11
CA ALA A 698 34.18 -16.28 22.60
C ALA A 698 32.82 -16.20 23.33
N LEU A 699 32.55 -15.11 24.03
CA LEU A 699 31.27 -14.86 24.73
C LEU A 699 30.16 -14.36 23.79
N ALA A 700 30.49 -13.67 22.70
CA ALA A 700 29.52 -13.08 21.80
C ALA A 700 28.67 -14.13 21.08
N VAL A 701 29.23 -15.29 20.74
CA VAL A 701 28.52 -16.38 20.05
C VAL A 701 27.43 -17.00 20.92
N PRO A 702 27.69 -17.50 22.16
CA PRO A 702 26.65 -18.06 23.01
C PRO A 702 25.61 -17.03 23.47
N LEU A 703 26.02 -15.77 23.71
CA LEU A 703 25.08 -14.69 24.00
C LEU A 703 24.20 -14.35 22.78
N GLY A 704 24.78 -14.35 21.58
CA GLY A 704 24.03 -14.17 20.33
C GLY A 704 22.98 -15.25 20.16
N ALA A 705 23.36 -16.53 20.32
CA ALA A 705 22.43 -17.65 20.26
C ALA A 705 21.32 -17.58 21.33
N ALA A 706 21.64 -17.19 22.56
CA ALA A 706 20.65 -17.05 23.64
C ALA A 706 19.66 -15.90 23.40
N LEU A 707 20.04 -14.90 22.62
CA LEU A 707 19.24 -13.72 22.29
C LEU A 707 18.61 -13.80 20.89
N ASP A 708 18.77 -14.91 20.18
CA ASP A 708 18.34 -15.09 18.78
C ASP A 708 18.91 -14.03 17.82
N ILE A 709 20.17 -13.61 18.08
CA ILE A 709 20.91 -12.66 17.27
C ILE A 709 21.96 -13.44 16.47
N ASP A 710 21.85 -13.39 15.15
CA ASP A 710 22.81 -14.03 14.25
C ASP A 710 24.13 -13.23 14.23
N VAL A 711 25.14 -13.71 14.96
CA VAL A 711 26.44 -13.05 15.10
C VAL A 711 27.46 -13.72 14.18
N ASP A 712 27.75 -13.10 13.04
CA ASP A 712 28.83 -13.53 12.14
C ASP A 712 30.20 -13.43 12.84
N TRP A 713 30.91 -14.56 12.93
CA TRP A 713 32.23 -14.64 13.56
C TRP A 713 33.26 -13.69 12.93
N ARG A 714 33.12 -13.38 11.63
CA ARG A 714 34.00 -12.42 10.93
C ARG A 714 33.81 -11.01 11.48
N ARG A 715 32.57 -10.64 11.77
CA ARG A 715 32.23 -9.34 12.40
C ARG A 715 32.60 -9.34 13.88
N ALA A 716 32.43 -10.46 14.58
CA ALA A 716 32.90 -10.60 15.95
C ALA A 716 34.42 -10.38 16.04
N LEU A 717 35.21 -10.78 15.04
CA LEU A 717 36.66 -10.53 15.01
C LEU A 717 37.00 -9.02 15.00
N LEU A 718 36.15 -8.16 14.42
CA LEU A 718 36.33 -6.70 14.44
C LEU A 718 36.19 -6.13 15.86
N ALA A 719 35.63 -6.88 16.82
CA ALA A 719 35.60 -6.49 18.22
C ALA A 719 36.99 -6.33 18.83
N VAL A 720 37.96 -7.16 18.43
CA VAL A 720 39.32 -7.17 19.00
C VAL A 720 40.07 -5.85 18.74
N PRO A 721 40.19 -5.35 17.50
CA PRO A 721 40.83 -4.06 17.25
C PRO A 721 40.05 -2.90 17.86
N VAL A 722 38.71 -2.97 17.90
CA VAL A 722 37.88 -1.93 18.54
C VAL A 722 38.07 -1.91 20.05
N ALA A 723 38.09 -3.07 20.71
CA ALA A 723 38.36 -3.20 22.14
C ALA A 723 39.74 -2.64 22.51
N LEU A 724 40.76 -2.97 21.71
CA LEU A 724 42.09 -2.42 21.88
C LEU A 724 42.10 -0.90 21.70
N ALA A 725 41.46 -0.38 20.64
CA ALA A 725 41.37 1.06 20.41
C ALA A 725 40.66 1.78 21.56
N LEU A 726 39.51 1.26 22.01
CA LEU A 726 38.76 1.77 23.15
C LEU A 726 39.58 1.78 24.43
N ALA A 727 40.30 0.68 24.72
CA ALA A 727 41.18 0.58 25.88
C ALA A 727 42.33 1.61 25.83
N LEU A 728 42.96 1.77 24.68
CA LEU A 728 44.02 2.77 24.49
C LEU A 728 43.49 4.20 24.64
N VAL A 729 42.34 4.53 24.01
CA VAL A 729 41.70 5.85 24.11
C VAL A 729 41.29 6.16 25.55
N ALA A 730 40.65 5.21 26.22
CA ALA A 730 40.23 5.34 27.62
C ALA A 730 41.43 5.44 28.58
N GLY A 731 42.52 4.72 28.29
CA GLY A 731 43.75 4.70 29.09
C GLY A 731 44.68 5.89 28.85
N LEU A 732 44.53 6.62 27.74
CA LEU A 732 45.43 7.72 27.35
C LEU A 732 45.43 8.85 28.38
N ALA A 733 44.26 9.35 28.78
CA ALA A 733 44.16 10.47 29.72
C ALA A 733 44.66 10.10 31.14
N PRO A 734 44.30 8.94 31.73
CA PRO A 734 44.91 8.46 32.97
C PRO A 734 46.43 8.27 32.86
N ALA A 735 46.94 7.69 31.78
CA ALA A 735 48.37 7.46 31.58
C ALA A 735 49.16 8.76 31.46
N LEU A 736 48.65 9.75 30.71
CA LEU A 736 49.27 11.07 30.60
C LEU A 736 49.26 11.83 31.93
N ARG A 737 48.16 11.74 32.69
CA ARG A 737 48.08 12.35 34.03
C ARG A 737 49.04 11.70 35.01
N ALA A 738 49.19 10.38 34.97
CA ALA A 738 50.14 9.65 35.81
C ALA A 738 51.59 9.98 35.43
N ALA A 739 51.89 10.06 34.14
CA ALA A 739 53.22 10.42 33.63
C ALA A 739 53.66 11.84 34.03
N ARG A 740 52.71 12.78 34.20
CA ARG A 740 52.98 14.18 34.58
C ARG A 740 52.93 14.43 36.09
N ALA A 741 52.56 13.45 36.91
CA ALA A 741 52.41 13.63 38.35
C ALA A 741 53.77 13.78 39.04
N HIS A 742 53.93 14.80 39.91
CA HIS A 742 55.15 14.97 40.70
C HIS A 742 55.25 13.88 41.79
N PRO A 743 56.42 13.24 41.99
CA PRO A 743 56.61 12.15 42.96
C PRO A 743 56.20 12.53 44.39
N ALA A 744 56.48 13.77 44.81
CA ALA A 744 56.12 14.29 46.13
C ALA A 744 54.61 14.46 46.36
N ALA A 745 53.82 14.61 45.28
CA ALA A 745 52.37 14.74 45.38
C ALA A 745 51.67 13.40 45.66
N ALA A 746 52.34 12.27 45.43
CA ALA A 746 51.78 10.93 45.67
C ALA A 746 51.77 10.51 47.15
N LEU A 747 52.48 11.25 48.02
CA LEU A 747 52.54 11.01 49.46
C LEU A 747 51.49 11.81 50.25
N ARG A 748 50.71 12.69 49.61
CA ARG A 748 49.63 13.43 50.26
C ARG A 748 48.27 12.75 50.00
N PRO A 749 47.36 12.70 50.99
CA PRO A 749 46.05 12.10 50.80
C PRO A 749 45.28 12.79 49.66
N PRO A 750 44.61 12.03 48.77
CA PRO A 750 44.08 12.52 47.50
C PRO A 750 42.72 13.22 47.64
N VAL A 751 42.54 14.06 48.68
CA VAL A 751 41.31 14.83 48.89
C VAL A 751 41.59 16.30 48.64
N ALA A 752 40.92 16.89 47.65
CA ALA A 752 40.97 18.33 47.45
C ALA A 752 40.35 19.02 48.66
N THR A 753 41.09 19.93 49.31
CA THR A 753 40.55 20.76 50.40
C THR A 753 39.45 21.65 49.83
N ALA A 754 38.18 21.28 50.03
CA ALA A 754 37.05 22.08 49.58
C ALA A 754 36.94 23.34 50.45
N ARG A 755 37.56 24.44 50.00
CA ARG A 755 37.55 25.76 50.68
C ARG A 755 36.16 26.39 50.86
N TRP A 756 35.11 25.82 50.25
CA TRP A 756 33.80 26.47 50.07
C TRP A 756 32.61 25.76 50.74
N VAL A 757 32.80 24.63 51.43
CA VAL A 757 31.68 23.90 52.05
C VAL A 757 31.42 24.47 53.44
N ARG A 758 30.40 25.34 53.58
CA ARG A 758 29.85 25.75 54.89
C ARG A 758 29.39 24.52 55.68
N ARG A 759 29.53 24.53 57.01
CA ARG A 759 29.17 23.44 57.94
C ARG A 759 27.78 22.85 57.60
N PRO A 760 27.70 21.68 56.95
CA PRO A 760 26.41 21.12 56.55
C PRO A 760 25.66 20.60 57.79
N ARG A 761 24.37 20.92 57.89
CA ARG A 761 23.48 20.50 59.00
C ARG A 761 22.55 19.34 58.64
N THR A 762 22.55 18.89 57.38
CA THR A 762 21.67 17.83 56.86
C THR A 762 22.48 16.74 56.16
N LEU A 763 21.94 15.50 56.13
CA LEU A 763 22.56 14.37 55.43
C LEU A 763 22.74 14.63 53.93
N ALA A 764 21.76 15.27 53.28
CA ALA A 764 21.85 15.68 51.88
C ALA A 764 22.94 16.74 51.65
N GLY A 765 23.13 17.68 52.58
CA GLY A 765 24.21 18.67 52.51
C GLY A 765 25.60 18.05 52.68
N LEU A 766 25.73 17.03 53.54
CA LEU A 766 26.95 16.22 53.66
C LEU A 766 27.23 15.43 52.37
N ALA A 767 26.22 14.76 51.83
CA ALA A 767 26.32 14.02 50.57
C ALA A 767 26.77 14.92 49.40
N LEU A 768 26.16 16.10 49.27
CA LEU A 768 26.57 17.08 48.25
C LEU A 768 28.01 17.56 48.43
N GLY A 769 28.42 17.82 49.68
CA GLY A 769 29.80 18.19 50.00
C GLY A 769 30.81 17.10 49.59
N ASN A 770 30.44 15.82 49.72
CA ASN A 770 31.30 14.69 49.34
C ASN A 770 31.42 14.56 47.81
N LEU A 771 30.33 14.81 47.09
CA LEU A 771 30.33 14.81 45.62
C LEU A 771 31.19 15.95 45.04
N VAL A 772 31.13 17.14 45.65
CA VAL A 772 31.91 18.31 45.21
C VAL A 772 33.41 18.17 45.51
N ARG A 773 33.78 17.39 46.53
CA ARG A 773 35.19 17.09 46.86
C ARG A 773 35.89 16.22 45.82
N THR A 774 35.13 15.51 44.98
CA THR A 774 35.66 14.59 43.97
C THR A 774 35.13 14.89 42.56
N PRO A 775 35.29 16.14 42.06
CA PRO A 775 34.56 16.64 40.88
C PRO A 775 34.84 15.83 39.61
N GLY A 776 36.07 15.32 39.44
CA GLY A 776 36.42 14.52 38.28
C GLY A 776 35.70 13.15 38.23
N ARG A 777 35.40 12.52 39.38
CA ARG A 777 34.69 11.23 39.41
C ARG A 777 33.19 11.40 39.30
N THR A 778 32.66 12.40 40.00
CA THR A 778 31.23 12.71 39.96
C THR A 778 30.78 13.17 38.58
N LEU A 779 31.61 13.95 37.86
CA LEU A 779 31.34 14.31 36.47
C LEU A 779 31.34 13.10 35.52
N VAL A 780 32.27 12.15 35.68
CA VAL A 780 32.32 10.96 34.82
C VAL A 780 31.13 10.03 35.07
N ALA A 781 30.78 9.77 36.33
CA ALA A 781 29.60 8.98 36.68
C ALA A 781 28.29 9.65 36.23
N ALA A 782 28.15 10.95 36.47
CA ALA A 782 26.99 11.71 36.02
C ALA A 782 26.88 11.75 34.50
N ALA A 783 28.00 11.92 33.77
CA ALA A 783 28.01 11.90 32.32
C ALA A 783 27.66 10.52 31.75
N ALA A 784 28.20 9.43 32.32
CA ALA A 784 27.86 8.07 31.90
C ALA A 784 26.36 7.77 32.07
N LEU A 785 25.78 8.15 33.21
CA LEU A 785 24.34 8.03 33.44
C LEU A 785 23.53 8.95 32.51
N ALA A 786 23.96 10.20 32.34
CA ALA A 786 23.30 11.15 31.46
C ALA A 786 23.22 10.64 30.02
N ILE A 787 24.30 10.04 29.50
CA ILE A 787 24.30 9.47 28.16
C ILE A 787 23.37 8.25 28.07
N GLY A 788 23.32 7.40 29.10
CA GLY A 788 22.38 6.28 29.13
C GLY A 788 20.92 6.73 29.14
N VAL A 789 20.58 7.72 29.97
CA VAL A 789 19.25 8.33 30.03
C VAL A 789 18.91 9.08 28.73
N ALA A 790 19.87 9.80 28.14
CA ALA A 790 19.71 10.47 26.85
C ALA A 790 19.44 9.47 25.72
N ALA A 791 20.17 8.35 25.68
CA ALA A 791 19.96 7.28 24.70
C ALA A 791 18.55 6.68 24.81
N LEU A 792 18.11 6.34 26.03
CA LEU A 792 16.78 5.79 26.25
C LEU A 792 15.67 6.80 25.91
N THR A 793 15.88 8.08 26.24
CA THR A 793 14.97 9.17 25.88
C THR A 793 14.88 9.32 24.36
N LEU A 794 16.02 9.29 23.66
CA LEU A 794 16.07 9.41 22.21
C LEU A 794 15.43 8.22 21.49
N VAL A 795 15.67 6.99 21.95
CA VAL A 795 15.02 5.79 21.39
C VAL A 795 13.51 5.87 21.55
N SER A 796 13.06 6.31 22.72
CA SER A 796 11.64 6.48 23.01
C SER A 796 11.03 7.62 22.18
N ALA A 797 11.78 8.71 21.98
CA ALA A 797 11.41 9.83 21.11
C ALA A 797 11.25 9.40 19.66
N ALA A 798 12.24 8.68 19.13
CA ALA A 798 12.19 8.12 17.79
C ALA A 798 11.00 7.16 17.65
N ALA A 799 10.78 6.27 18.63
CA ALA A 799 9.65 5.35 18.63
C ALA A 799 8.29 6.08 18.63
N TYR A 800 8.21 7.27 19.22
CA TYR A 800 7.01 8.12 19.17
C TYR A 800 6.86 8.83 17.83
N ALA A 801 7.94 9.44 17.29
CA ALA A 801 7.92 10.10 15.98
C ALA A 801 7.56 9.15 14.84
N PHE A 802 8.02 7.90 14.91
CA PHE A 802 7.61 6.85 13.99
C PHE A 802 6.09 6.55 14.03
N ARG A 803 5.40 6.84 15.15
CA ARG A 803 3.93 6.74 15.19
C ARG A 803 3.24 7.87 14.41
N GLY A 804 3.87 9.02 14.21
CA GLY A 804 3.27 10.13 13.47
C GLY A 804 3.44 10.04 11.95
N ALA A 805 4.60 9.57 11.50
CA ALA A 805 4.97 9.57 10.07
C ALA A 805 4.61 8.29 9.31
N ILE A 806 4.38 7.17 10.01
CA ILE A 806 4.29 5.82 9.41
C ILE A 806 2.96 5.10 9.74
N VAL A 807 2.21 5.58 10.74
CA VAL A 807 0.92 4.99 11.11
C VAL A 807 -0.06 5.12 9.96
N GLY A 808 -0.59 3.98 9.55
CA GLY A 808 -1.52 3.87 8.43
C GLY A 808 -0.92 3.29 7.15
N THR A 809 0.32 2.78 7.15
CA THR A 809 0.89 2.02 6.02
C THR A 809 1.26 0.58 6.43
N LEU A 810 0.96 -0.42 5.58
CA LEU A 810 1.16 -1.84 5.92
C LEU A 810 2.64 -2.21 6.13
N LEU A 811 3.54 -1.66 5.31
CA LEU A 811 4.99 -1.86 5.48
C LEU A 811 5.48 -1.17 6.77
N GLY A 812 4.88 -0.04 7.10
CA GLY A 812 5.16 0.72 8.30
C GLY A 812 4.86 -0.04 9.60
N ASP A 813 3.67 -0.62 9.67
CA ASP A 813 3.21 -1.36 10.86
C ASP A 813 4.04 -2.62 11.09
N THR A 814 4.35 -3.38 10.03
CA THR A 814 5.17 -4.60 10.09
C THR A 814 6.63 -4.32 10.49
N VAL A 815 7.24 -3.28 9.94
CA VAL A 815 8.61 -2.85 10.30
C VAL A 815 8.67 -2.25 11.71
N SER A 816 7.63 -1.55 12.15
CA SER A 816 7.62 -0.92 13.47
C SER A 816 7.65 -1.93 14.63
N LEU A 817 7.15 -3.15 14.42
CA LEU A 817 7.07 -4.20 15.43
C LEU A 817 8.42 -4.92 15.64
N SER A 818 9.21 -5.14 14.59
CA SER A 818 10.51 -5.82 14.66
C SER A 818 11.63 -4.92 15.22
N VAL A 819 11.59 -3.62 14.92
CA VAL A 819 12.63 -2.65 15.35
C VAL A 819 12.58 -2.34 16.86
N ARG A 820 11.43 -2.55 17.52
CA ARG A 820 11.26 -2.18 18.95
C ARG A 820 12.04 -3.06 19.92
N GLY A 821 12.22 -4.35 19.63
CA GLY A 821 12.88 -5.29 20.55
C GLY A 821 14.37 -5.00 20.76
N ALA A 822 15.13 -4.90 19.67
CA ALA A 822 16.58 -4.71 19.72
C ALA A 822 16.99 -3.33 20.27
N ASP A 823 16.33 -2.26 19.83
CA ASP A 823 16.68 -0.90 20.26
C ASP A 823 16.34 -0.63 21.73
N THR A 824 15.28 -1.23 22.26
CA THR A 824 14.92 -1.12 23.68
C THR A 824 15.88 -1.93 24.55
N LEU A 825 16.26 -3.14 24.13
CA LEU A 825 17.35 -3.91 24.75
C LEU A 825 18.65 -3.11 24.79
N ALA A 826 18.98 -2.43 23.69
CA ALA A 826 20.21 -1.66 23.60
C ALA A 826 20.22 -0.43 24.52
N ALA A 827 19.11 0.30 24.56
CA ALA A 827 18.95 1.41 25.49
C ALA A 827 18.97 0.94 26.95
N ALA A 828 18.29 -0.17 27.28
CA ALA A 828 18.28 -0.74 28.62
C ALA A 828 19.69 -1.16 29.08
N ALA A 829 20.46 -1.84 28.22
CA ALA A 829 21.84 -2.21 28.51
C ALA A 829 22.73 -0.96 28.75
N THR A 830 22.53 0.11 27.98
CA THR A 830 23.27 1.37 28.15
C THR A 830 22.97 2.04 29.50
N VAL A 831 21.70 2.01 29.93
CA VAL A 831 21.30 2.49 31.27
C VAL A 831 21.90 1.61 32.37
N LEU A 832 21.91 0.29 32.20
CA LEU A 832 22.54 -0.64 33.15
C LEU A 832 24.06 -0.40 33.27
N LEU A 833 24.76 -0.16 32.16
CA LEU A 833 26.18 0.21 32.17
C LEU A 833 26.41 1.55 32.88
N GLY A 834 25.55 2.55 32.63
CA GLY A 834 25.57 3.84 33.33
C GLY A 834 25.35 3.68 34.85
N ALA A 835 24.38 2.88 35.26
CA ALA A 835 24.13 2.55 36.67
C ALA A 835 25.32 1.80 37.30
N GLY A 836 25.96 0.90 36.55
CA GLY A 836 27.19 0.23 36.95
C GLY A 836 28.36 1.21 37.16
N ALA A 837 28.50 2.21 36.29
CA ALA A 837 29.50 3.28 36.46
C ALA A 837 29.27 4.08 37.75
N VAL A 838 28.01 4.36 38.09
CA VAL A 838 27.63 5.04 39.34
C VAL A 838 27.95 4.15 40.54
N ALA A 839 27.62 2.86 40.50
CA ALA A 839 27.94 1.91 41.56
C ALA A 839 29.44 1.83 41.82
N ASP A 840 30.25 1.77 40.76
CA ASP A 840 31.71 1.73 40.84
C ASP A 840 32.27 3.00 41.48
N VAL A 841 31.78 4.18 41.08
CA VAL A 841 32.20 5.45 41.70
C VAL A 841 31.80 5.55 43.18
N LEU A 842 30.59 5.10 43.54
CA LEU A 842 30.15 5.05 44.94
C LEU A 842 31.01 4.10 45.76
N TYR A 843 31.28 2.91 45.23
CA TYR A 843 32.15 1.93 45.87
C TYR A 843 33.57 2.47 46.10
N LEU A 844 34.16 3.10 45.08
CA LEU A 844 35.48 3.73 45.18
C LEU A 844 35.50 4.90 46.17
N ASN A 845 34.44 5.71 46.22
CA ASN A 845 34.32 6.80 47.19
C ASN A 845 34.21 6.27 48.63
N ILE A 846 33.47 5.18 48.85
CA ILE A 846 33.38 4.51 50.15
C ILE A 846 34.74 3.95 50.56
N ARG A 847 35.46 3.32 49.62
CA ARG A 847 36.78 2.75 49.87
C ARG A 847 37.83 3.82 50.19
N ASP A 848 37.88 4.90 49.42
CA ASP A 848 38.82 6.00 49.64
C ASP A 848 38.54 6.77 50.95
N ARG A 849 37.30 6.69 51.46
CA ARG A 849 36.85 7.31 52.71
C ARG A 849 36.67 6.30 53.85
N ALA A 850 37.24 5.09 53.72
CA ALA A 850 37.01 4.03 54.70
C ALA A 850 37.44 4.44 56.12
N ALA A 851 38.51 5.22 56.27
CA ALA A 851 38.96 5.78 57.55
C ALA A 851 38.01 6.87 58.09
N GLU A 852 37.50 7.76 57.23
CA GLU A 852 36.47 8.76 57.59
C GLU A 852 35.17 8.08 58.04
N LEU A 853 34.74 7.02 57.35
CA LEU A 853 33.55 6.26 57.70
C LEU A 853 33.76 5.47 59.00
N ALA A 854 34.97 4.94 59.23
CA ALA A 854 35.33 4.25 60.47
C ALA A 854 35.35 5.21 61.67
N THR A 855 35.86 6.43 61.51
CA THR A 855 35.84 7.47 62.55
C THR A 855 34.42 7.94 62.85
N LEU A 856 33.57 8.17 61.83
CA LEU A 856 32.14 8.47 62.04
C LEU A 856 31.42 7.37 62.83
N ARG A 857 31.73 6.10 62.53
CA ARG A 857 31.19 4.93 63.27
C ARG A 857 31.71 4.90 64.71
N ALA A 858 32.99 5.23 64.93
CA ALA A 858 33.59 5.32 66.26
C ALA A 858 33.01 6.46 67.12
N ILE A 859 32.57 7.55 66.49
CA ILE A 859 31.93 8.71 67.16
C ILE A 859 30.41 8.49 67.34
N GLY A 860 29.89 7.29 67.03
CA GLY A 860 28.52 6.87 67.36
C GLY A 860 27.50 6.95 66.23
N TRP A 861 27.92 7.10 64.97
CA TRP A 861 26.99 7.01 63.83
C TRP A 861 26.51 5.56 63.62
N THR A 862 25.21 5.38 63.45
CA THR A 862 24.62 4.07 63.16
C THR A 862 24.84 3.66 61.71
N ASP A 863 24.90 2.35 61.46
CA ASP A 863 24.99 1.78 60.11
C ASP A 863 23.88 2.25 59.19
N SER A 864 22.67 2.45 59.74
CA SER A 864 21.52 2.96 58.98
C SER A 864 21.69 4.44 58.60
N ALA A 865 22.34 5.27 59.42
CA ALA A 865 22.65 6.65 59.08
C ALA A 865 23.72 6.74 57.97
N LEU A 866 24.74 5.88 58.03
CA LEU A 866 25.77 5.73 56.99
C LEU A 866 25.19 5.21 55.67
N ALA A 867 24.30 4.21 55.71
CA ALA A 867 23.60 3.71 54.52
C ALA A 867 22.69 4.78 53.90
N ARG A 868 21.97 5.57 54.72
CA ARG A 868 21.17 6.72 54.22
C ARG A 868 22.03 7.80 53.59
N LEU A 869 23.21 8.08 54.13
CA LEU A 869 24.15 9.05 53.54
C LEU A 869 24.56 8.62 52.13
N ILE A 870 24.91 7.34 51.94
CA ILE A 870 25.26 6.78 50.63
C ILE A 870 24.05 6.75 49.70
N GLY A 871 22.87 6.44 50.22
CA GLY A 871 21.62 6.55 49.48
C GLY A 871 21.38 7.97 48.94
N TRP A 872 21.65 9.00 49.75
CA TRP A 872 21.57 10.41 49.31
C TRP A 872 22.67 10.78 48.31
N GLU A 873 23.90 10.26 48.46
CA GLU A 873 24.97 10.44 47.47
C GLU A 873 24.59 9.84 46.11
N GLY A 874 24.03 8.62 46.12
CA GLY A 874 23.51 7.95 44.92
C GLY A 874 22.31 8.68 44.30
N ALA A 875 21.35 9.15 45.11
CA ALA A 875 20.18 9.88 44.63
C ALA A 875 20.53 11.24 44.00
N LEU A 876 21.46 12.00 44.61
CA LEU A 876 21.91 13.29 44.05
C LEU A 876 22.69 13.11 42.75
N LEU A 877 23.57 12.09 42.67
CA LEU A 877 24.25 11.71 41.42
C LEU A 877 23.25 11.28 40.35
N GLY A 878 22.28 10.45 40.75
CA GLY A 878 21.20 9.97 39.90
C GLY A 878 20.37 11.09 39.31
N LEU A 879 19.93 12.03 40.15
CA LEU A 879 19.15 13.20 39.74
C LEU A 879 19.93 14.08 38.75
N LEU A 880 21.20 14.35 39.05
CA LEU A 880 22.04 15.20 38.19
C LEU A 880 22.29 14.55 36.82
N GLY A 881 22.62 13.25 36.80
CA GLY A 881 22.79 12.51 35.55
C GLY A 881 21.48 12.36 34.77
N ALA A 882 20.37 12.01 35.44
CA ALA A 882 19.07 11.85 34.80
C ALA A 882 18.51 13.16 34.22
N ALA A 883 18.66 14.29 34.93
CA ALA A 883 18.23 15.59 34.45
C ALA A 883 19.03 16.05 33.22
N LEU A 884 20.36 15.92 33.27
CA LEU A 884 21.23 16.21 32.12
C LEU A 884 20.93 15.29 30.94
N GLY A 885 20.70 14.01 31.21
CA GLY A 885 20.37 13.03 30.18
C GLY A 885 19.02 13.28 29.51
N ALA A 886 17.98 13.59 30.28
CA ALA A 886 16.67 13.96 29.73
C ALA A 886 16.75 15.24 28.89
N ALA A 887 17.49 16.27 29.35
CA ALA A 887 17.69 17.51 28.62
C ALA A 887 18.46 17.28 27.29
N LEU A 888 19.54 16.51 27.33
CA LEU A 888 20.30 16.14 26.12
C LEU A 888 19.47 15.29 25.17
N GLY A 889 18.72 14.31 25.68
CA GLY A 889 17.83 13.46 24.90
C GLY A 889 16.71 14.25 24.22
N LEU A 890 16.08 15.18 24.93
CA LEU A 890 15.06 16.09 24.38
C LEU A 890 15.67 17.07 23.37
N GLY A 891 16.84 17.65 23.64
CA GLY A 891 17.52 18.53 22.70
C GLY A 891 17.90 17.81 21.40
N ALA A 892 18.43 16.59 21.50
CA ALA A 892 18.71 15.75 20.35
C ALA A 892 17.43 15.36 19.59
N ALA A 893 16.37 14.99 20.31
CA ALA A 893 15.06 14.70 19.73
C ALA A 893 14.48 15.92 18.99
N GLY A 894 14.55 17.12 19.57
CA GLY A 894 14.09 18.36 18.95
C GLY A 894 14.89 18.72 17.69
N TRP A 895 16.21 18.51 17.69
CA TRP A 895 17.04 18.71 16.50
C TRP A 895 16.74 17.69 15.38
N LEU A 896 16.39 16.46 15.74
CA LEU A 896 16.07 15.38 14.79
C LEU A 896 14.64 15.47 14.23
N ILE A 897 13.66 15.78 15.08
CA ILE A 897 12.23 15.66 14.80
C ILE A 897 11.62 17.03 14.46
N GLY A 898 12.23 18.14 14.86
CA GLY A 898 11.73 19.51 14.66
C GLY A 898 10.65 19.93 15.65
N GLU A 899 9.81 19.00 16.13
CA GLU A 899 8.75 19.25 17.11
C GLU A 899 8.92 18.44 18.41
N LEU A 900 8.54 19.06 19.53
CA LEU A 900 8.58 18.45 20.87
C LEU A 900 7.15 18.32 21.43
N PRO A 901 6.42 17.23 21.11
CA PRO A 901 5.06 17.03 21.62
C PRO A 901 5.06 16.83 23.14
N THR A 902 3.98 17.23 23.82
CA THR A 902 3.81 17.11 25.28
C THR A 902 3.95 15.67 25.78
N ALA A 903 3.52 14.68 24.98
CA ALA A 903 3.72 13.27 25.28
C ALA A 903 5.21 12.90 25.40
N LEU A 904 6.08 13.55 24.62
CA LEU A 904 7.53 13.30 24.68
C LEU A 904 8.14 13.79 25.98
N LEU A 905 7.65 14.92 26.51
CA LEU A 905 8.06 15.41 27.82
C LEU A 905 7.71 14.41 28.93
N LEU A 906 6.52 13.80 28.87
CA LEU A 906 6.10 12.75 29.83
C LEU A 906 6.97 11.49 29.74
N VAL A 907 7.36 11.10 28.53
CA VAL A 907 8.26 9.96 28.33
C VAL A 907 9.66 10.28 28.87
N ALA A 908 10.20 11.47 28.60
CA ALA A 908 11.50 11.87 29.11
C ALA A 908 11.54 11.95 30.65
N THR A 909 10.47 12.42 31.29
CA THR A 909 10.39 12.44 32.75
C THR A 909 10.27 11.04 33.35
N ALA A 910 9.51 10.14 32.74
CA ALA A 910 9.43 8.74 33.15
C ALA A 910 10.79 8.03 33.03
N VAL A 911 11.51 8.26 31.92
CA VAL A 911 12.85 7.73 31.69
C VAL A 911 13.86 8.28 32.70
N ALA A 912 13.80 9.58 33.01
CA ALA A 912 14.62 10.19 34.05
C ALA A 912 14.34 9.58 35.43
N ALA A 913 13.07 9.39 35.79
CA ALA A 913 12.68 8.78 37.06
C ALA A 913 13.19 7.33 37.18
N ALA A 914 13.10 6.55 36.09
CA ALA A 914 13.66 5.20 36.03
C ALA A 914 15.19 5.19 36.19
N GLY A 915 15.89 6.16 35.58
CA GLY A 915 17.34 6.33 35.75
C GLY A 915 17.73 6.62 37.20
N VAL A 916 16.99 7.49 37.88
CA VAL A 916 17.18 7.78 39.32
C VAL A 916 16.95 6.51 40.15
N LEU A 917 15.86 5.78 39.90
CA LEU A 917 15.57 4.52 40.59
C LEU A 917 16.69 3.49 40.40
N ALA A 918 17.20 3.34 39.18
CA ALA A 918 18.31 2.45 38.87
C ALA A 918 19.57 2.81 39.67
N THR A 919 19.90 4.10 39.80
CA THR A 919 21.04 4.54 40.63
C THR A 919 20.83 4.33 42.13
N CYS A 920 19.62 4.51 42.63
CA CYS A 920 19.30 4.24 44.04
C CYS A 920 19.44 2.74 44.34
N LEU A 921 18.97 1.87 43.44
CA LEU A 921 19.14 0.42 43.55
C LEU A 921 20.63 0.03 43.47
N ALA A 922 21.38 0.63 42.55
CA ALA A 922 22.81 0.39 42.40
C ALA A 922 23.61 0.80 43.65
N ALA A 923 23.16 1.83 44.37
CA ALA A 923 23.77 2.28 45.63
C ALA A 923 23.56 1.31 46.81
N LEU A 924 22.61 0.37 46.72
CA LEU A 924 22.38 -0.64 47.77
C LEU A 924 23.55 -1.62 47.89
N VAL A 925 24.20 -1.97 46.78
CA VAL A 925 25.31 -2.94 46.78
C VAL A 925 26.54 -2.40 47.54
N PRO A 926 27.04 -1.18 47.27
CA PRO A 926 28.10 -0.57 48.08
C PRO A 926 27.69 -0.35 49.54
N ALA A 927 26.42 0.00 49.81
CA ALA A 927 25.91 0.18 51.16
C ALA A 927 25.92 -1.14 51.96
N ALA A 928 25.59 -2.28 51.34
CA ALA A 928 25.65 -3.59 51.97
C ALA A 928 27.10 -4.06 52.25
N LEU A 929 28.04 -3.70 51.36
CA LEU A 929 29.47 -4.02 51.52
C LEU A 929 30.13 -3.29 52.70
N LEU A 930 29.51 -2.21 53.19
CA LEU A 930 29.98 -1.40 54.31
C LEU A 930 29.98 -2.15 55.66
N HIS A 931 29.15 -3.19 55.78
CA HIS A 931 29.16 -4.08 56.94
C HIS A 931 30.44 -4.93 57.05
N ARG A 932 31.21 -5.07 55.97
CA ARG A 932 32.43 -5.88 55.93
C ARG A 932 33.73 -5.08 56.11
N LEU A 933 33.65 -3.78 56.39
CA LEU A 933 34.84 -2.95 56.60
C LEU A 933 35.52 -3.29 57.95
N PRO A 934 36.82 -3.65 57.96
CA PRO A 934 37.55 -3.93 59.20
C PRO A 934 37.93 -2.62 59.90
N THR A 935 36.99 -2.04 60.63
CA THR A 935 37.12 -0.75 61.33
C THR A 935 38.34 -0.69 62.26
N ALA A 936 38.61 -1.77 63.00
CA ALA A 936 39.75 -1.84 63.92
C ALA A 936 41.12 -1.77 63.23
N ARG A 937 41.23 -2.29 62.00
CA ARG A 937 42.49 -2.27 61.24
C ARG A 937 42.72 -0.92 60.58
N LEU A 938 41.66 -0.32 60.04
CA LEU A 938 41.71 0.98 59.38
C LEU A 938 42.04 2.12 60.35
N LEU A 939 41.58 2.04 61.61
CA LEU A 939 41.91 3.00 62.66
C LEU A 939 43.33 2.83 63.23
N ALA A 940 44.00 1.70 62.97
CA ALA A 940 45.36 1.42 63.43
C ALA A 940 46.43 1.72 62.36
N GLU A 941 46.02 1.91 61.10
CA GLU A 941 46.89 2.27 59.96
C GLU A 941 46.97 3.79 59.74
N GLU A 942 46.07 4.58 60.36
CA GLU A 942 46.19 6.05 60.54
C GLU A 942 46.96 6.39 61.82
#